data_AF-A0A1C2GS79-F1
#
_entry.id   AF-A0A1C2GS79-F1
#
_cell.length_a   1.000
_cell.length_b   1.000
_cell.length_c   1.000
_cell.angle_alpha   90.00
_cell.angle_beta   90.00
_cell.angle_gamma   90.00
#
_symmetry.space_group_name_H-M   'P 1'
#
loop_
_entity.id
_entity.type
_entity.pdbx_description
1 polymer ?
#
loop_
_entity_poly.entity_id
_entity_poly.type
_entity_poly.pdbx_seq_one_letter_code
_entity_poly.pdbx_strand_id
1 'polypeptide(L)'
;MPDTSTTYISKFAPKSHFITDAGSITQTQAQAFGPVSADVYKLTSNFTISGSGTDVFAACSGVVFIQPQMGSTDKVNVILRPFTQPIVGFNIKYFIYRGLGINDFFAAGKVIAASSSTSDLINSVNASFASFYGTGTVPDFLASFIGYDPANQADSLLLDDFFFKQSTYTAGTEDPGTAYELPKVNLGDSIGTFVAGECGFDIVLNYGDYRLPTPNTGFIFDLAYARAASASIDLSGTSDAQVKKITREHIFQFLDIAAYYGFHTDNNGVVVTDSSGTKVNKTGGSIYTDVLSNFYTKNNLYLYIQSDRTRSYNFYGNYNISATDTNSLLMGATADSLAERTYDTNGWPVIIDHAAQNRTDDRNQLFLRLVTDNNVNTMLYGQVAQIDNAQANNFCDADDLQLPPDTNGNPSTLTKVITLSNPATGPDGAKLNVATFNILIYQGQTYDYVAGQVTDVNGVTTDVLAEPDFFDDVFDLLNATPLLKAGDTPYTTLVSQRVKLINHYYNNTQYGISAVQTTIINDQIDTGDPTTPTLDRVTYISETIDILNDVVATLGTVSQDTQSSPTAAGNRSYSLPAPFYYDLQPFNDVADNSLSINGVVIKTTDNTLPNKIVLGISKTENTFLQAVLGVDNFKNPRLFLVDLFPGANQLISEDGTVYQKFQLTIVGEGTNGELSLAYPDEDVIVYSIDLKSYFSKAYSDYIKSEQIQSLYLDLEISL
;
A
#
# COMPACT_ATOMS: atom_id res chain seq x y z
N MET A 1 0.00 27.44 -22.83
CA MET A 1 -0.88 26.47 -23.53
C MET A 1 -0.55 25.12 -22.92
N PRO A 2 -1.48 24.47 -22.21
CA PRO A 2 -1.20 23.14 -21.70
C PRO A 2 -1.10 22.20 -22.89
N ASP A 3 -0.08 21.36 -22.84
CA ASP A 3 0.17 20.29 -23.79
C ASP A 3 -1.03 19.34 -23.79
N THR A 4 -1.86 19.40 -24.82
CA THR A 4 -3.00 18.49 -25.03
C THR A 4 -2.56 17.14 -25.60
N SER A 5 -1.25 16.81 -25.54
CA SER A 5 -0.66 15.62 -26.14
C SER A 5 0.21 14.79 -25.19
N THR A 6 -0.26 14.51 -23.99
CA THR A 6 0.27 13.37 -23.22
C THR A 6 -0.85 12.37 -22.96
N THR A 7 -1.05 11.48 -23.94
CA THR A 7 -1.46 10.09 -23.66
C THR A 7 -0.71 9.61 -22.42
N TYR A 8 -1.36 8.84 -21.54
CA TYR A 8 -0.81 8.08 -20.41
C TYR A 8 0.61 7.48 -20.67
N ILE A 9 1.69 8.28 -20.69
CA ILE A 9 3.04 7.83 -21.06
C ILE A 9 3.55 6.98 -19.89
N SER A 10 3.35 5.67 -19.98
CA SER A 10 4.09 4.58 -19.32
C SER A 10 4.49 4.78 -17.84
N LYS A 11 3.55 5.06 -16.93
CA LYS A 11 3.86 5.18 -15.48
C LYS A 11 4.57 3.94 -14.89
N PHE A 12 4.25 2.74 -15.38
CA PHE A 12 4.68 1.49 -14.76
C PHE A 12 5.81 0.74 -15.47
N ALA A 13 5.98 0.93 -16.79
CA ALA A 13 6.94 0.25 -17.68
C ALA A 13 7.45 -1.13 -17.17
N PRO A 14 6.54 -2.10 -16.96
CA PRO A 14 6.83 -3.26 -16.13
C PRO A 14 7.79 -4.24 -16.84
N LYS A 15 8.71 -4.85 -16.09
CA LYS A 15 9.70 -5.79 -16.63
C LYS A 15 9.91 -6.98 -15.71
N SER A 16 9.63 -8.17 -16.24
CA SER A 16 9.69 -9.43 -15.49
C SER A 16 10.18 -10.58 -16.35
N HIS A 17 10.54 -11.70 -15.72
CA HIS A 17 10.84 -12.96 -16.40
C HIS A 17 9.72 -13.94 -16.13
N PHE A 18 9.30 -14.69 -17.13
CA PHE A 18 8.29 -15.70 -16.93
C PHE A 18 8.84 -16.87 -16.10
N ILE A 19 8.02 -17.46 -15.25
CA ILE A 19 8.50 -18.34 -14.18
C ILE A 19 9.03 -19.70 -14.65
N THR A 20 8.72 -20.12 -15.87
CA THR A 20 9.05 -21.44 -16.45
C THR A 20 8.84 -21.41 -17.97
N ASP A 21 8.98 -22.54 -18.66
CA ASP A 21 8.50 -22.68 -20.04
C ASP A 21 6.96 -22.66 -20.07
N ALA A 22 6.36 -21.68 -20.76
CA ALA A 22 4.91 -21.53 -20.87
C ALA A 22 4.22 -22.78 -21.43
N GLY A 23 4.87 -23.52 -22.34
CA GLY A 23 4.31 -24.76 -22.90
C GLY A 23 4.17 -25.90 -21.89
N SER A 24 4.85 -25.81 -20.74
CA SER A 24 4.83 -26.86 -19.70
C SER A 24 3.62 -26.78 -18.77
N ILE A 25 2.97 -25.60 -18.70
CA ILE A 25 1.88 -25.29 -17.79
C ILE A 25 0.55 -25.74 -18.40
N THR A 26 -0.32 -26.32 -17.57
CA THR A 26 -1.76 -26.45 -17.86
C THR A 26 -2.57 -26.14 -16.60
N GLN A 27 -3.57 -25.27 -16.70
CA GLN A 27 -4.42 -24.89 -15.57
C GLN A 27 -5.89 -25.23 -15.85
N THR A 28 -6.53 -25.88 -14.88
CA THR A 28 -7.98 -26.11 -14.86
C THR A 28 -8.70 -25.02 -14.06
N GLN A 29 -10.04 -24.91 -14.21
CA GLN A 29 -10.84 -23.97 -13.41
C GLN A 29 -10.67 -24.18 -11.90
N ALA A 30 -10.60 -25.44 -11.44
CA ALA A 30 -10.43 -25.74 -10.03
C ALA A 30 -9.08 -25.29 -9.46
N GLN A 31 -8.09 -25.02 -10.32
CA GLN A 31 -6.75 -24.56 -9.97
C GLN A 31 -6.59 -23.03 -10.06
N ALA A 32 -7.57 -22.33 -10.63
CA ALA A 32 -7.53 -20.89 -10.83
C ALA A 32 -7.54 -20.10 -9.51
N PHE A 33 -6.83 -18.96 -9.51
CA PHE A 33 -6.96 -17.94 -8.48
C PHE A 33 -8.37 -17.33 -8.49
N GLY A 34 -8.87 -16.96 -7.31
CA GLY A 34 -10.14 -16.27 -7.17
C GLY A 34 -11.19 -17.01 -6.34
N PRO A 35 -12.44 -16.54 -6.35
CA PRO A 35 -13.51 -17.09 -5.53
C PRO A 35 -13.91 -18.49 -6.02
N VAL A 36 -13.87 -19.47 -5.12
CA VAL A 36 -14.40 -20.83 -5.34
C VAL A 36 -15.86 -20.90 -4.90
N SER A 37 -16.21 -20.19 -3.82
CA SER A 37 -17.57 -20.03 -3.29
C SER A 37 -17.66 -18.72 -2.49
N ALA A 38 -18.80 -18.47 -1.83
CA ALA A 38 -18.98 -17.31 -0.96
C ALA A 38 -18.13 -17.33 0.33
N ASP A 39 -17.58 -18.49 0.68
CA ASP A 39 -16.77 -18.70 1.87
C ASP A 39 -15.34 -19.15 1.55
N VAL A 40 -15.01 -19.48 0.29
CA VAL A 40 -13.67 -19.95 -0.09
C VAL A 40 -13.09 -19.12 -1.23
N TYR A 41 -11.91 -18.55 -1.02
CA TYR A 41 -11.11 -17.85 -2.04
C TYR A 41 -9.73 -18.47 -2.16
N LYS A 42 -9.32 -18.81 -3.38
CA LYS A 42 -8.01 -19.40 -3.66
C LYS A 42 -6.99 -18.29 -3.91
N LEU A 43 -5.91 -18.31 -3.12
CA LEU A 43 -4.82 -17.32 -3.16
C LEU A 43 -3.65 -17.78 -4.04
N THR A 44 -3.44 -19.09 -4.14
CA THR A 44 -2.43 -19.69 -5.02
C THR A 44 -2.99 -19.93 -6.41
N SER A 45 -2.35 -19.40 -7.45
CA SER A 45 -2.60 -19.84 -8.82
C SER A 45 -1.95 -21.20 -9.02
N ASN A 46 -2.71 -22.28 -8.86
CA ASN A 46 -2.23 -23.64 -9.07
C ASN A 46 -2.18 -23.96 -10.57
N PHE A 47 -1.31 -24.89 -10.95
CA PHE A 47 -1.23 -25.44 -12.30
C PHE A 47 -0.55 -26.80 -12.29
N THR A 48 -0.70 -27.53 -13.40
CA THR A 48 -0.07 -28.84 -13.60
C THR A 48 1.13 -28.71 -14.52
N ILE A 49 2.26 -29.27 -14.10
CA ILE A 49 3.47 -29.42 -14.91
C ILE A 49 3.50 -30.85 -15.46
N SER A 50 3.55 -30.98 -16.79
CA SER A 50 3.44 -32.26 -17.50
C SER A 50 4.76 -33.04 -17.62
N GLY A 51 5.91 -32.36 -17.56
CA GLY A 51 7.24 -32.95 -17.63
C GLY A 51 7.94 -33.04 -16.27
N SER A 52 8.87 -33.97 -16.11
CA SER A 52 9.79 -33.95 -14.97
C SER A 52 10.95 -33.00 -15.23
N GLY A 53 11.33 -32.18 -14.25
CA GLY A 53 12.53 -31.35 -14.34
C GLY A 53 12.37 -30.11 -15.21
N THR A 54 11.19 -29.47 -15.20
CA THR A 54 10.99 -28.21 -15.91
C THR A 54 11.64 -27.07 -15.14
N ASP A 55 12.56 -26.35 -15.78
CA ASP A 55 13.30 -25.24 -15.16
C ASP A 55 12.38 -24.13 -14.64
N VAL A 56 12.75 -23.59 -13.48
CA VAL A 56 12.09 -22.47 -12.82
C VAL A 56 13.02 -21.28 -12.81
N PHE A 57 12.50 -20.11 -13.18
CA PHE A 57 13.26 -18.87 -13.28
C PHE A 57 12.77 -17.80 -12.29
N ALA A 58 13.71 -17.00 -11.81
CA ALA A 58 13.43 -15.84 -10.96
C ALA A 58 12.63 -14.78 -11.73
N ALA A 59 11.42 -14.45 -11.27
CA ALA A 59 10.52 -13.50 -11.93
C ALA A 59 11.05 -12.07 -11.90
N CYS A 60 11.87 -11.76 -10.89
CA CYS A 60 12.64 -10.54 -10.74
C CYS A 60 13.91 -10.80 -9.91
N SER A 61 14.77 -9.78 -9.79
CA SER A 61 15.94 -9.83 -8.91
C SER A 61 15.51 -9.71 -7.44
N GLY A 62 16.01 -10.60 -6.59
CA GLY A 62 15.56 -10.69 -5.20
C GLY A 62 16.44 -11.53 -4.30
N VAL A 63 16.02 -11.60 -3.03
CA VAL A 63 16.58 -12.50 -2.02
C VAL A 63 15.66 -13.72 -1.91
N VAL A 64 16.25 -14.91 -1.84
CA VAL A 64 15.55 -16.20 -1.85
C VAL A 64 15.62 -16.86 -0.48
N PHE A 65 14.49 -17.43 -0.05
CA PHE A 65 14.37 -18.28 1.12
C PHE A 65 13.67 -19.58 0.73
N ILE A 66 14.21 -20.72 1.12
CA ILE A 66 13.72 -22.04 0.75
C ILE A 66 13.09 -22.70 1.97
N GLN A 67 11.91 -23.30 1.81
CA GLN A 67 11.20 -24.01 2.87
C GLN A 67 10.66 -25.36 2.36
N PRO A 68 10.57 -26.41 3.18
CA PRO A 68 9.96 -27.67 2.76
C PRO A 68 8.49 -27.47 2.39
N GLN A 69 7.98 -28.23 1.41
CA GLN A 69 6.55 -28.23 1.13
C GLN A 69 5.83 -29.21 2.06
N MET A 70 4.85 -28.73 2.81
CA MET A 70 4.01 -29.57 3.66
C MET A 70 3.31 -30.66 2.84
N GLY A 71 3.31 -31.88 3.36
CA GLY A 71 2.73 -33.04 2.68
C GLY A 71 3.63 -33.68 1.60
N SER A 72 4.89 -33.24 1.45
CA SER A 72 5.86 -33.85 0.53
C SER A 72 7.26 -33.91 1.15
N THR A 73 7.98 -35.01 0.91
CA THR A 73 9.40 -35.14 1.25
C THR A 73 10.33 -34.71 0.12
N ASP A 74 9.79 -34.58 -1.09
CA ASP A 74 10.55 -34.41 -2.32
C ASP A 74 10.42 -32.98 -2.87
N LYS A 75 9.55 -32.17 -2.27
CA LYS A 75 9.24 -30.81 -2.72
C LYS A 75 9.65 -29.75 -1.69
N VAL A 76 10.08 -28.61 -2.22
CA VAL A 76 10.30 -27.36 -1.48
C VAL A 76 9.49 -26.24 -2.13
N ASN A 77 9.23 -25.20 -1.34
CA ASN A 77 8.72 -23.92 -1.80
C ASN A 77 9.86 -22.90 -1.74
N VAL A 78 9.91 -22.02 -2.74
CA VAL A 78 10.88 -20.94 -2.83
C VAL A 78 10.14 -19.62 -2.66
N ILE A 79 10.56 -18.82 -1.68
CA ILE A 79 10.04 -17.50 -1.39
C ILE A 79 11.08 -16.49 -1.87
N LEU A 80 10.72 -15.62 -2.80
CA LEU A 80 11.57 -14.57 -3.34
C LEU A 80 11.04 -13.21 -2.90
N ARG A 81 11.85 -12.44 -2.15
CA ARG A 81 11.58 -11.04 -1.82
C ARG A 81 12.31 -10.13 -2.81
N PRO A 82 11.62 -9.32 -3.62
CA PRO A 82 12.28 -8.41 -4.56
C PRO A 82 13.11 -7.34 -3.83
N PHE A 83 14.35 -7.11 -4.28
CA PHE A 83 15.07 -5.87 -3.98
C PHE A 83 15.07 -4.91 -5.17
N THR A 84 14.66 -5.38 -6.35
CA THR A 84 14.31 -4.56 -7.51
C THR A 84 12.87 -4.87 -7.88
N GLN A 85 11.99 -3.89 -7.74
CA GLN A 85 10.57 -4.05 -8.01
C GLN A 85 10.34 -4.21 -9.53
N PRO A 86 9.61 -5.24 -9.99
CA PRO A 86 9.33 -5.46 -11.41
C PRO A 86 8.33 -4.45 -12.00
N ILE A 87 7.55 -3.79 -11.13
CA ILE A 87 6.57 -2.77 -11.48
C ILE A 87 6.81 -1.57 -10.54
N VAL A 88 7.33 -0.47 -11.08
CA VAL A 88 7.61 0.73 -10.26
C VAL A 88 6.29 1.39 -9.85
N GLY A 89 6.09 1.64 -8.55
CA GLY A 89 4.84 2.22 -8.03
C GLY A 89 3.74 1.19 -7.70
N PHE A 90 4.00 -0.10 -7.94
CA PHE A 90 3.15 -1.20 -7.50
C PHE A 90 4.02 -2.33 -6.94
N ASN A 91 4.25 -2.26 -5.62
CA ASN A 91 5.29 -3.06 -4.98
C ASN A 91 4.82 -4.47 -4.63
N ILE A 92 5.68 -5.44 -4.86
CA ILE A 92 5.51 -6.85 -4.53
C ILE A 92 6.38 -7.17 -3.32
N LYS A 93 5.78 -7.78 -2.30
CA LYS A 93 6.47 -8.22 -1.08
C LYS A 93 7.15 -9.57 -1.31
N TYR A 94 6.41 -10.54 -1.84
CA TYR A 94 6.92 -11.87 -2.12
C TYR A 94 6.37 -12.46 -3.41
N PHE A 95 7.22 -13.22 -4.10
CA PHE A 95 6.81 -14.27 -5.02
C PHE A 95 7.04 -15.62 -4.34
N ILE A 96 6.05 -16.51 -4.35
CA ILE A 96 6.20 -17.85 -3.77
C ILE A 96 5.99 -18.90 -4.85
N TYR A 97 7.05 -19.63 -5.15
CA TYR A 97 7.02 -20.78 -6.05
C TYR A 97 6.77 -22.03 -5.24
N ARG A 98 5.73 -22.79 -5.59
CA ARG A 98 5.32 -23.99 -4.85
C ARG A 98 5.59 -25.24 -5.66
N GLY A 99 6.30 -26.21 -5.07
CA GLY A 99 6.49 -27.55 -5.64
C GLY A 99 7.77 -27.79 -6.45
N LEU A 100 8.88 -27.17 -6.07
CA LEU A 100 10.20 -27.42 -6.67
C LEU A 100 10.87 -28.66 -6.07
N GLY A 101 11.77 -29.33 -6.80
CA GLY A 101 12.46 -30.53 -6.34
C GLY A 101 13.48 -30.25 -5.23
N ILE A 102 13.39 -30.91 -4.08
CA ILE A 102 14.36 -30.73 -2.98
C ILE A 102 15.80 -31.10 -3.38
N ASN A 103 15.94 -32.09 -4.26
CA ASN A 103 17.23 -32.58 -4.75
C ASN A 103 17.96 -31.58 -5.65
N ASP A 104 17.28 -30.54 -6.12
CA ASP A 104 17.90 -29.43 -6.85
C ASP A 104 18.67 -28.48 -5.91
N PHE A 105 18.49 -28.63 -4.59
CA PHE A 105 19.08 -27.74 -3.59
C PHE A 105 19.95 -28.48 -2.58
N PHE A 106 19.46 -29.61 -2.07
CA PHE A 106 20.04 -30.25 -0.90
C PHE A 106 20.27 -31.75 -1.07
N ALA A 107 21.37 -32.23 -0.50
CA ALA A 107 21.64 -33.65 -0.33
C ALA A 107 22.28 -33.89 1.04
N ALA A 108 21.71 -34.81 1.83
CA ALA A 108 22.20 -35.17 3.16
C ALA A 108 22.44 -33.96 4.10
N GLY A 109 21.54 -32.98 4.10
CA GLY A 109 21.61 -31.77 4.94
C GLY A 109 22.61 -30.70 4.47
N LYS A 110 23.21 -30.89 3.30
CA LYS A 110 24.17 -29.97 2.68
C LYS A 110 23.58 -29.35 1.42
N VAL A 111 24.03 -28.15 1.08
CA VAL A 111 23.82 -27.57 -0.25
C VAL A 111 24.56 -28.45 -1.26
N ILE A 112 23.91 -28.79 -2.37
CA ILE A 112 24.55 -29.60 -3.42
C ILE A 112 25.72 -28.84 -4.06
N ALA A 113 26.72 -29.60 -4.52
CA ALA A 113 27.88 -29.01 -5.19
C ALA A 113 27.50 -28.42 -6.55
N ALA A 114 28.08 -27.27 -6.88
CA ALA A 114 27.92 -26.65 -8.20
C ALA A 114 28.46 -27.55 -9.33
N SER A 115 27.74 -27.56 -10.45
CA SER A 115 28.06 -28.31 -11.66
C SER A 115 27.46 -27.61 -12.90
N SER A 116 27.74 -28.11 -14.10
CA SER A 116 27.13 -27.57 -15.33
C SER A 116 25.63 -27.86 -15.46
N SER A 117 25.05 -28.70 -14.60
CA SER A 117 23.63 -29.08 -14.61
C SER A 117 22.86 -28.56 -13.40
N THR A 118 23.50 -27.82 -12.50
CA THR A 118 22.83 -27.17 -11.36
C THR A 118 22.39 -25.77 -11.74
N SER A 119 21.36 -25.28 -11.05
CA SER A 119 20.77 -23.96 -11.28
C SER A 119 21.76 -22.82 -11.00
N ASP A 120 21.48 -21.64 -11.58
CA ASP A 120 22.27 -20.42 -11.39
C ASP A 120 22.32 -20.03 -9.93
N LEU A 121 21.21 -20.20 -9.19
CA LEU A 121 21.17 -20.01 -7.74
C LEU A 121 22.22 -20.88 -7.03
N ILE A 122 22.25 -22.19 -7.28
CA ILE A 122 23.18 -23.12 -6.65
C ILE A 122 24.63 -22.81 -7.01
N ASN A 123 24.87 -22.45 -8.28
CA ASN A 123 26.19 -22.06 -8.75
C ASN A 123 26.68 -20.77 -8.04
N SER A 124 25.79 -19.78 -7.91
CA SER A 124 26.07 -18.48 -7.29
C SER A 124 26.36 -18.60 -5.79
N VAL A 125 25.56 -19.38 -5.05
CA VAL A 125 25.77 -19.55 -3.59
C VAL A 125 27.03 -20.33 -3.28
N ASN A 126 27.35 -21.38 -4.04
CA ASN A 126 28.59 -22.13 -3.86
C ASN A 126 29.82 -21.25 -4.17
N ALA A 127 29.76 -20.43 -5.22
CA ALA A 127 30.82 -19.49 -5.56
C ALA A 127 31.01 -18.44 -4.44
N SER A 128 29.93 -17.90 -3.90
CA SER A 128 29.96 -16.92 -2.80
C SER A 128 30.53 -17.54 -1.52
N PHE A 129 30.10 -18.75 -1.17
CA PHE A 129 30.60 -19.48 0.00
C PHE A 129 32.09 -19.79 -0.13
N ALA A 130 32.55 -20.31 -1.28
CA ALA A 130 33.97 -20.54 -1.51
C ALA A 130 34.80 -19.25 -1.46
N SER A 131 34.29 -18.16 -2.03
CA SER A 131 34.94 -16.85 -2.02
C SER A 131 35.14 -16.30 -0.60
N PHE A 132 34.16 -16.49 0.30
CA PHE A 132 34.26 -16.08 1.70
C PHE A 132 35.45 -16.72 2.43
N TYR A 133 35.76 -17.99 2.15
CA TYR A 133 36.89 -18.71 2.77
C TYR A 133 38.22 -18.56 2.00
N GLY A 134 38.21 -17.99 0.79
CA GLY A 134 39.39 -17.75 -0.02
C GLY A 134 40.18 -19.04 -0.32
N THR A 135 41.47 -19.06 0.03
CA THR A 135 42.36 -20.22 -0.16
C THR A 135 42.41 -21.16 1.04
N GLY A 136 41.61 -20.91 2.08
CA GLY A 136 41.55 -21.72 3.29
C GLY A 136 40.83 -23.06 3.10
N THR A 137 40.77 -23.85 4.18
CA THR A 137 39.91 -25.04 4.23
C THR A 137 38.45 -24.61 4.26
N VAL A 138 37.71 -24.88 3.20
CA VAL A 138 36.28 -24.63 3.10
C VAL A 138 35.53 -25.71 3.90
N PRO A 139 34.74 -25.37 4.92
CA PRO A 139 33.93 -26.34 5.65
C PRO A 139 32.79 -26.88 4.77
N ASP A 140 32.09 -27.90 5.26
CA ASP A 140 30.86 -28.38 4.61
C ASP A 140 29.84 -27.25 4.48
N PHE A 141 29.27 -27.05 3.29
CA PHE A 141 28.24 -26.05 3.06
C PHE A 141 26.88 -26.60 3.51
N LEU A 142 26.53 -26.36 4.78
CA LEU A 142 25.28 -26.83 5.37
C LEU A 142 24.07 -26.06 4.81
N ALA A 143 22.94 -26.75 4.67
CA ALA A 143 21.68 -26.12 4.23
C ALA A 143 21.21 -25.00 5.18
N SER A 144 21.50 -25.14 6.47
CA SER A 144 21.20 -24.13 7.49
C SER A 144 21.93 -22.81 7.26
N PHE A 145 23.11 -22.80 6.60
CA PHE A 145 23.85 -21.57 6.30
C PHE A 145 23.13 -20.68 5.28
N ILE A 146 22.16 -21.21 4.53
CA ILE A 146 21.27 -20.43 3.66
C ILE A 146 19.83 -20.37 4.18
N GLY A 147 19.65 -20.61 5.49
CA GLY A 147 18.37 -20.50 6.18
C GLY A 147 17.47 -21.74 6.10
N TYR A 148 17.89 -22.83 5.46
CA TYR A 148 17.08 -24.05 5.41
C TYR A 148 17.37 -24.94 6.64
N ASP A 149 16.54 -24.80 7.69
CA ASP A 149 16.64 -25.60 8.91
C ASP A 149 15.25 -25.98 9.47
N PRO A 150 14.48 -26.80 8.73
CA PRO A 150 13.10 -27.10 9.09
C PRO A 150 12.93 -27.80 10.45
N ALA A 151 13.98 -28.47 10.95
CA ALA A 151 13.94 -29.14 12.24
C ALA A 151 13.88 -28.16 13.43
N ASN A 152 14.40 -26.94 13.25
CA ASN A 152 14.46 -25.91 14.30
C ASN A 152 13.58 -24.69 13.98
N GLN A 153 12.77 -24.75 12.92
CA GLN A 153 11.93 -23.64 12.46
C GLN A 153 10.45 -23.98 12.64
N ALA A 154 9.84 -23.42 13.68
CA ALA A 154 8.41 -23.59 13.96
C ALA A 154 7.53 -22.92 12.88
N ASP A 155 6.38 -23.52 12.60
CA ASP A 155 5.43 -23.03 11.59
C ASP A 155 4.92 -21.61 11.85
N SER A 156 4.90 -21.17 13.11
CA SER A 156 4.45 -19.83 13.53
C SER A 156 5.48 -18.72 13.32
N LEU A 157 6.71 -19.03 12.89
CA LEU A 157 7.73 -18.02 12.61
C LEU A 157 7.32 -17.19 11.40
N LEU A 158 7.48 -15.87 11.45
CA LEU A 158 7.08 -14.98 10.37
C LEU A 158 8.15 -14.94 9.29
N LEU A 159 7.75 -14.85 8.02
CA LEU A 159 8.67 -14.67 6.89
C LEU A 159 9.55 -13.42 7.06
N ASP A 160 8.97 -12.35 7.61
CA ASP A 160 9.69 -11.11 7.88
C ASP A 160 10.84 -11.31 8.89
N ASP A 161 10.75 -12.23 9.83
CA ASP A 161 11.85 -12.53 10.77
C ASP A 161 13.09 -13.07 10.03
N PHE A 162 12.89 -13.72 8.87
CA PHE A 162 13.99 -14.24 8.05
C PHE A 162 14.58 -13.18 7.13
N PHE A 163 13.74 -12.42 6.43
CA PHE A 163 14.19 -11.42 5.45
C PHE A 163 14.73 -10.13 6.08
N PHE A 164 14.30 -9.80 7.30
CA PHE A 164 14.76 -8.63 8.05
C PHE A 164 15.59 -9.02 9.28
N LYS A 165 16.14 -10.24 9.28
CA LYS A 165 17.04 -10.74 10.32
C LYS A 165 18.14 -9.72 10.60
N GLN A 166 18.36 -9.43 11.89
CA GLN A 166 19.54 -8.75 12.37
C GLN A 166 20.47 -9.76 13.03
N SER A 167 21.71 -9.83 12.57
CA SER A 167 22.73 -10.69 13.20
C SER A 167 22.99 -10.24 14.63
N THR A 168 22.89 -11.18 15.56
CA THR A 168 23.22 -10.97 16.98
C THR A 168 24.48 -11.73 17.33
N TYR A 169 25.38 -11.07 18.06
CA TYR A 169 26.68 -11.65 18.43
C TYR A 169 26.76 -11.82 19.93
N THR A 170 27.06 -13.02 20.40
CA THR A 170 27.39 -13.31 21.80
C THR A 170 28.89 -13.61 21.88
N ALA A 171 29.63 -12.80 22.65
CA ALA A 171 31.09 -12.93 22.79
C ALA A 171 31.85 -12.99 21.44
N GLY A 172 31.37 -12.25 20.43
CA GLY A 172 31.99 -12.17 19.10
C GLY A 172 31.65 -13.34 18.16
N THR A 173 30.78 -14.26 18.56
CA THR A 173 30.24 -15.33 17.71
C THR A 173 28.77 -15.05 17.43
N GLU A 174 28.34 -15.15 16.17
CA GLU A 174 26.93 -15.03 15.81
C GLU A 174 26.13 -16.17 16.44
N ASP A 175 24.92 -15.89 16.93
CA ASP A 175 24.04 -16.94 17.46
C ASP A 175 23.81 -18.01 16.36
N PRO A 176 24.18 -19.29 16.61
CA PRO A 176 24.00 -20.37 15.64
C PRO A 176 22.58 -20.51 15.09
N GLY A 177 21.55 -20.19 15.88
CA GLY A 177 20.15 -20.21 15.44
C GLY A 177 19.81 -19.14 14.40
N THR A 178 20.66 -18.11 14.29
CA THR A 178 20.52 -17.02 13.32
C THR A 178 21.67 -16.94 12.33
N ALA A 179 22.72 -17.76 12.46
CA ALA A 179 23.93 -17.72 11.63
C ALA A 179 23.71 -18.28 10.21
N TYR A 180 22.94 -17.54 9.40
CA TYR A 180 22.66 -17.82 8.01
C TYR A 180 22.60 -16.54 7.17
N GLU A 181 22.82 -16.68 5.87
CA GLU A 181 22.68 -15.62 4.88
C GLU A 181 21.77 -16.08 3.74
N LEU A 182 20.71 -15.31 3.46
CA LEU A 182 19.77 -15.67 2.40
C LEU A 182 20.38 -15.38 1.01
N PRO A 183 20.30 -16.33 0.06
CA PRO A 183 20.83 -16.17 -1.29
C PRO A 183 20.21 -15.02 -2.08
N LYS A 184 20.98 -14.45 -3.02
CA LYS A 184 20.49 -13.48 -4.00
C LYS A 184 20.39 -14.12 -5.38
N VAL A 185 19.39 -13.73 -6.15
CA VAL A 185 19.19 -14.10 -7.56
C VAL A 185 18.94 -12.86 -8.40
N ASN A 186 19.32 -12.92 -9.67
CA ASN A 186 18.95 -11.92 -10.66
C ASN A 186 17.70 -12.36 -11.42
N LEU A 187 17.03 -11.39 -12.03
CA LEU A 187 15.96 -11.61 -13.00
C LEU A 187 16.35 -12.68 -14.04
N GLY A 188 15.57 -13.75 -14.11
CA GLY A 188 15.74 -14.83 -15.08
C GLY A 188 16.91 -15.79 -14.79
N ASP A 189 17.49 -15.75 -13.59
CA ASP A 189 18.38 -16.81 -13.11
C ASP A 189 17.53 -18.08 -12.88
N SER A 190 18.06 -19.24 -13.28
CA SER A 190 17.46 -20.53 -12.92
C SER A 190 17.59 -20.77 -11.42
N ILE A 191 16.49 -21.18 -10.79
CA ILE A 191 16.40 -21.40 -9.34
C ILE A 191 16.45 -22.90 -9.03
N GLY A 192 15.73 -23.71 -9.78
CA GLY A 192 15.60 -25.16 -9.64
C GLY A 192 14.59 -25.68 -10.66
N THR A 193 13.98 -26.83 -10.42
CA THR A 193 12.98 -27.42 -11.33
C THR A 193 11.66 -27.71 -10.63
N PHE A 194 10.54 -27.55 -11.34
CA PHE A 194 9.24 -28.03 -10.87
C PHE A 194 9.19 -29.56 -10.92
N VAL A 195 8.66 -30.15 -9.86
CA VAL A 195 8.33 -31.58 -9.84
C VAL A 195 7.01 -31.78 -10.59
N ALA A 196 6.98 -32.77 -11.48
CA ALA A 196 5.79 -33.12 -12.27
C ALA A 196 4.53 -33.25 -11.40
N GLY A 197 3.39 -32.82 -11.95
CA GLY A 197 2.11 -32.77 -11.25
C GLY A 197 1.74 -31.35 -10.80
N GLU A 198 0.95 -31.25 -9.74
CA GLU A 198 0.45 -29.96 -9.25
C GLU A 198 1.56 -29.15 -8.57
N CYS A 199 1.67 -27.90 -9.02
CA CYS A 199 2.53 -26.83 -8.53
C CYS A 199 1.67 -25.57 -8.32
N GLY A 200 2.29 -24.49 -7.84
CA GLY A 200 1.58 -23.22 -7.66
C GLY A 200 2.49 -22.01 -7.61
N PHE A 201 1.86 -20.85 -7.73
CA PHE A 201 2.54 -19.57 -7.63
C PHE A 201 1.66 -18.55 -6.90
N ASP A 202 2.25 -17.83 -5.96
CA ASP A 202 1.60 -16.73 -5.26
C ASP A 202 2.36 -15.42 -5.53
N ILE A 203 1.61 -14.34 -5.69
CA ILE A 203 2.14 -12.96 -5.74
C ILE A 203 1.53 -12.21 -4.57
N VAL A 204 2.39 -11.77 -3.63
CA VAL A 204 1.98 -11.05 -2.43
C VAL A 204 2.36 -9.58 -2.58
N LEU A 205 1.41 -8.67 -2.41
CA LEU A 205 1.62 -7.23 -2.53
C LEU A 205 2.30 -6.64 -1.28
N ASN A 206 3.10 -5.59 -1.48
CA ASN A 206 3.74 -4.88 -0.38
C ASN A 206 2.93 -3.65 0.03
N TYR A 207 2.55 -3.61 1.31
CA TYR A 207 1.90 -2.46 1.93
C TYR A 207 2.79 -1.74 2.96
N GLY A 208 4.05 -2.16 3.08
CA GLY A 208 5.04 -1.57 3.96
C GLY A 208 5.86 -2.63 4.71
N ASP A 209 7.08 -2.23 5.08
CA ASP A 209 8.03 -3.07 5.83
C ASP A 209 7.88 -2.81 7.35
N TYR A 210 6.72 -3.17 7.89
CA TYR A 210 6.38 -3.02 9.32
C TYR A 210 5.66 -4.25 9.88
N ARG A 211 5.56 -4.29 11.21
CA ARG A 211 4.82 -5.29 11.98
C ARG A 211 3.75 -4.61 12.82
N LEU A 212 2.54 -5.15 12.78
CA LEU A 212 1.47 -4.78 13.70
C LEU A 212 1.56 -5.66 14.96
N PRO A 213 1.18 -5.13 16.14
CA PRO A 213 1.14 -5.91 17.37
C PRO A 213 0.14 -7.06 17.25
N THR A 214 0.34 -8.14 18.00
CA THR A 214 -0.59 -9.27 18.06
C THR A 214 -1.49 -9.17 19.30
N PRO A 215 -2.78 -9.55 19.20
CA PRO A 215 -3.48 -9.99 18.00
C PRO A 215 -3.75 -8.82 17.03
N ASN A 216 -3.64 -9.07 15.72
CA ASN A 216 -4.15 -8.15 14.70
C ASN A 216 -4.99 -8.93 13.69
N THR A 217 -5.78 -8.20 12.91
CA THR A 217 -6.67 -8.78 11.89
C THR A 217 -6.01 -8.84 10.51
N GLY A 218 -4.68 -8.80 10.42
CA GLY A 218 -3.95 -8.95 9.17
C GLY A 218 -3.87 -10.41 8.71
N PHE A 219 -3.48 -10.61 7.45
CA PHE A 219 -3.09 -11.94 7.00
C PHE A 219 -1.73 -12.29 7.61
N ILE A 220 -1.56 -13.54 8.07
CA ILE A 220 -0.34 -13.97 8.74
C ILE A 220 0.59 -14.61 7.72
N PHE A 221 1.71 -13.96 7.43
CA PHE A 221 2.76 -14.48 6.55
C PHE A 221 3.80 -15.26 7.35
N ASP A 222 3.43 -16.46 7.80
CA ASP A 222 4.28 -17.37 8.57
C ASP A 222 4.82 -18.55 7.73
N LEU A 223 5.60 -19.42 8.37
CA LEU A 223 6.12 -20.62 7.73
C LEU A 223 5.00 -21.63 7.44
N ALA A 224 3.89 -21.66 8.17
CA ALA A 224 2.74 -22.51 7.82
C ALA A 224 2.22 -22.16 6.41
N TYR A 225 1.98 -20.87 6.16
CA TYR A 225 1.60 -20.36 4.84
C TYR A 225 2.69 -20.62 3.77
N ALA A 226 3.95 -20.35 4.11
CA ALA A 226 5.06 -20.51 3.17
C ALA A 226 5.32 -21.99 2.79
N ARG A 227 5.08 -22.93 3.70
CA ARG A 227 5.25 -24.38 3.50
C ARG A 227 4.05 -25.03 2.83
N ALA A 228 2.86 -24.42 2.85
CA ALA A 228 1.66 -25.01 2.26
C ALA A 228 1.85 -25.38 0.77
N ALA A 229 1.20 -26.44 0.29
CA ALA A 229 1.21 -26.78 -1.15
C ALA A 229 0.33 -25.82 -1.98
N SER A 230 -0.68 -25.23 -1.35
CA SER A 230 -1.59 -24.23 -1.88
C SER A 230 -2.19 -23.44 -0.72
N ALA A 231 -2.56 -22.18 -0.95
CA ALA A 231 -3.18 -21.32 0.04
C ALA A 231 -4.59 -20.86 -0.39
N SER A 232 -5.49 -20.79 0.59
CA SER A 232 -6.85 -20.29 0.45
C SER A 232 -7.31 -19.63 1.73
N ILE A 233 -8.24 -18.70 1.60
CA ILE A 233 -9.05 -18.21 2.72
C ILE A 233 -10.31 -19.06 2.77
N ASP A 234 -10.56 -19.75 3.87
CA ASP A 234 -11.75 -20.55 4.11
C ASP A 234 -12.51 -20.00 5.34
N LEU A 235 -13.72 -19.50 5.09
CA LEU A 235 -14.61 -18.89 6.07
C LEU A 235 -15.78 -19.81 6.46
N SER A 236 -15.80 -21.05 5.98
CA SER A 236 -16.90 -21.99 6.24
C SER A 236 -17.08 -22.29 7.73
N GLY A 237 -15.99 -22.25 8.51
CA GLY A 237 -15.98 -22.39 9.97
C GLY A 237 -16.25 -21.10 10.76
N THR A 238 -16.34 -19.94 10.10
CA THR A 238 -16.47 -18.64 10.78
C THR A 238 -17.94 -18.22 10.85
N SER A 239 -18.49 -18.08 12.05
CA SER A 239 -19.88 -17.63 12.24
C SER A 239 -20.04 -16.11 12.36
N ASP A 240 -19.01 -15.42 12.85
CA ASP A 240 -19.04 -13.97 13.06
C ASP A 240 -18.97 -13.22 11.71
N ALA A 241 -20.01 -12.44 11.42
CA ALA A 241 -20.15 -11.73 10.16
C ALA A 241 -19.10 -10.62 9.99
N GLN A 242 -18.73 -9.92 11.07
CA GLN A 242 -17.74 -8.85 11.04
C GLN A 242 -16.33 -9.42 10.85
N VAL A 243 -16.01 -10.54 11.52
CA VAL A 243 -14.76 -11.28 11.26
C VAL A 243 -14.70 -11.73 9.81
N LYS A 244 -15.77 -12.36 9.27
CA LYS A 244 -15.84 -12.73 7.85
C LYS A 244 -15.58 -11.54 6.93
N LYS A 245 -16.24 -10.41 7.19
CA LYS A 245 -16.12 -9.19 6.41
C LYS A 245 -14.69 -8.65 6.41
N ILE A 246 -14.03 -8.59 7.57
CA ILE A 246 -12.63 -8.14 7.68
C ILE A 246 -11.67 -9.14 7.01
N THR A 247 -11.86 -10.44 7.19
CA THR A 247 -10.99 -11.46 6.57
C THR A 247 -11.11 -11.46 5.05
N ARG A 248 -12.28 -11.13 4.49
CA ARG A 248 -12.43 -10.97 3.03
C ARG A 248 -11.54 -9.87 2.44
N GLU A 249 -11.20 -8.83 3.20
CA GLU A 249 -10.28 -7.77 2.78
C GLU A 249 -8.85 -8.29 2.54
N HIS A 250 -8.49 -9.48 3.03
CA HIS A 250 -7.15 -10.03 2.85
C HIS A 250 -6.85 -10.38 1.39
N ILE A 251 -7.87 -10.58 0.54
CA ILE A 251 -7.66 -10.89 -0.88
C ILE A 251 -6.90 -9.78 -1.61
N PHE A 252 -7.00 -8.51 -1.15
CA PHE A 252 -6.25 -7.40 -1.73
C PHE A 252 -4.74 -7.54 -1.54
N GLN A 253 -4.26 -8.44 -0.67
CA GLN A 253 -2.83 -8.68 -0.50
C GLN A 253 -2.26 -9.64 -1.56
N PHE A 254 -3.09 -10.18 -2.45
CA PHE A 254 -2.70 -11.18 -3.43
C PHE A 254 -3.09 -10.76 -4.84
N LEU A 255 -2.30 -11.23 -5.83
CA LEU A 255 -2.54 -10.97 -7.24
C LEU A 255 -2.46 -12.27 -8.05
N ASP A 256 -3.39 -12.45 -8.99
CA ASP A 256 -3.36 -13.54 -9.95
C ASP A 256 -2.14 -13.43 -10.87
N ILE A 257 -1.42 -14.54 -11.07
CA ILE A 257 -0.27 -14.62 -11.97
C ILE A 257 -0.62 -14.21 -13.41
N ALA A 258 -1.82 -14.58 -13.89
CA ALA A 258 -2.25 -14.21 -15.24
C ALA A 258 -2.47 -12.70 -15.37
N ALA A 259 -3.08 -12.07 -14.36
CA ALA A 259 -3.28 -10.63 -14.32
C ALA A 259 -1.95 -9.86 -14.17
N TYR A 260 -1.01 -10.38 -13.37
CA TYR A 260 0.34 -9.82 -13.26
C TYR A 260 1.08 -9.77 -14.59
N TYR A 261 1.14 -10.89 -15.32
CA TYR A 261 1.80 -10.91 -16.63
C TYR A 261 0.99 -10.19 -17.70
N GLY A 262 -0.34 -10.24 -17.68
CA GLY A 262 -1.17 -9.53 -18.65
C GLY A 262 -1.16 -8.01 -18.46
N PHE A 263 -0.88 -7.51 -17.26
CA PHE A 263 -0.56 -6.10 -17.04
C PHE A 263 0.66 -5.62 -17.86
N HIS A 264 1.57 -6.51 -18.24
CA HIS A 264 2.72 -6.17 -19.09
C HIS A 264 2.36 -6.01 -20.58
N THR A 265 1.12 -6.29 -20.98
CA THR A 265 0.71 -6.12 -22.38
C THR A 265 0.60 -4.66 -22.79
N ASP A 266 0.39 -3.77 -21.83
CA ASP A 266 0.35 -2.32 -22.01
C ASP A 266 1.68 -1.64 -21.59
N ASN A 267 1.79 -0.33 -21.82
CA ASN A 267 2.81 0.55 -21.24
C ASN A 267 4.28 0.18 -21.54
N ASN A 268 4.56 -0.36 -22.72
CA ASN A 268 5.89 -0.87 -23.10
C ASN A 268 6.40 -1.98 -22.17
N GLY A 269 5.49 -2.73 -21.54
CA GLY A 269 5.83 -3.83 -20.66
C GLY A 269 6.57 -4.95 -21.40
N VAL A 270 7.46 -5.64 -20.67
CA VAL A 270 8.29 -6.73 -21.20
C VAL A 270 8.21 -7.93 -20.28
N VAL A 271 7.88 -9.08 -20.86
CA VAL A 271 8.06 -10.38 -20.21
C VAL A 271 9.17 -11.14 -20.94
N VAL A 272 10.24 -11.47 -20.25
CA VAL A 272 11.32 -12.31 -20.79
C VAL A 272 10.93 -13.77 -20.63
N THR A 273 10.88 -14.53 -21.71
CA THR A 273 10.65 -15.97 -21.70
C THR A 273 11.95 -16.70 -22.04
N ASP A 274 12.22 -17.82 -21.39
CA ASP A 274 13.30 -18.73 -21.79
C ASP A 274 12.69 -19.97 -22.46
N SER A 275 13.15 -20.28 -23.67
CA SER A 275 12.85 -21.55 -24.33
C SER A 275 14.15 -22.20 -24.76
N SER A 276 14.49 -23.32 -24.11
CA SER A 276 15.72 -24.09 -24.37
C SER A 276 17.01 -23.25 -24.30
N GLY A 277 17.11 -22.35 -23.33
CA GLY A 277 18.28 -21.47 -23.09
C GLY A 277 18.30 -20.21 -23.95
N THR A 278 17.26 -19.96 -24.76
CA THR A 278 17.14 -18.74 -25.56
C THR A 278 16.16 -17.78 -24.91
N LYS A 279 16.68 -16.66 -24.42
CA LYS A 279 15.87 -15.58 -23.84
C LYS A 279 15.23 -14.73 -24.94
N VAL A 280 13.91 -14.57 -24.87
CA VAL A 280 13.11 -13.80 -25.83
C VAL A 280 12.26 -12.78 -25.07
N ASN A 281 12.31 -11.52 -25.49
CA ASN A 281 11.43 -10.48 -24.98
C ASN A 281 10.05 -10.59 -25.66
N LYS A 282 9.00 -10.74 -24.87
CA LYS A 282 7.59 -10.67 -25.30
C LYS A 282 7.01 -9.31 -24.94
N THR A 283 6.24 -8.73 -25.84
CA THR A 283 5.56 -7.44 -25.70
C THR A 283 4.15 -7.49 -26.32
N GLY A 284 3.23 -6.66 -25.84
CA GLY A 284 1.87 -6.54 -26.40
C GLY A 284 1.15 -7.88 -26.53
N GLY A 285 0.50 -8.12 -27.67
CA GLY A 285 -0.26 -9.34 -27.94
C GLY A 285 0.55 -10.65 -27.83
N SER A 286 1.88 -10.62 -28.01
CA SER A 286 2.72 -11.82 -27.88
C SER A 286 2.78 -12.35 -26.44
N ILE A 287 2.59 -11.48 -25.44
CA ILE A 287 2.47 -11.91 -24.04
C ILE A 287 1.19 -12.73 -23.86
N TYR A 288 0.08 -12.31 -24.44
CA TYR A 288 -1.17 -13.08 -24.36
C TYR A 288 -1.04 -14.47 -25.01
N THR A 289 -0.46 -14.55 -26.21
CA THR A 289 -0.34 -15.82 -26.94
C THR A 289 0.69 -16.76 -26.32
N ASP A 290 1.83 -16.22 -25.90
CA ASP A 290 3.01 -17.04 -25.58
C ASP A 290 3.21 -17.22 -24.07
N VAL A 291 2.58 -16.39 -23.23
CA VAL A 291 2.72 -16.43 -21.76
C VAL A 291 1.39 -16.82 -21.10
N LEU A 292 0.28 -16.17 -21.50
CA LEU A 292 -0.99 -16.31 -20.78
C LEU A 292 -1.86 -17.48 -21.24
N SER A 293 -1.64 -18.00 -22.45
CA SER A 293 -2.55 -18.90 -23.15
C SER A 293 -2.95 -20.16 -22.34
N ASN A 294 -2.07 -20.65 -21.48
CA ASN A 294 -2.27 -21.84 -20.66
C ASN A 294 -2.90 -21.60 -19.28
N PHE A 295 -3.15 -20.35 -18.90
CA PHE A 295 -3.94 -20.02 -17.71
C PHE A 295 -5.44 -20.06 -18.01
N TYR A 296 -6.21 -20.51 -17.03
CA TYR A 296 -7.67 -20.48 -17.07
C TYR A 296 -8.18 -19.04 -16.94
N THR A 297 -7.53 -18.24 -16.09
CA THR A 297 -7.89 -16.83 -15.79
C THR A 297 -7.35 -15.83 -16.80
N LYS A 298 -6.85 -16.27 -17.96
CA LYS A 298 -6.22 -15.41 -19.00
C LYS A 298 -7.09 -14.27 -19.55
N ASN A 299 -8.39 -14.31 -19.29
CA ASN A 299 -9.36 -13.29 -19.70
C ASN A 299 -10.05 -12.57 -18.53
N ASN A 300 -9.54 -12.72 -17.30
CA ASN A 300 -10.14 -12.08 -16.12
C ASN A 300 -9.64 -10.65 -15.96
N LEU A 301 -10.57 -9.70 -15.96
CA LEU A 301 -10.37 -8.35 -15.48
C LEU A 301 -10.79 -8.27 -14.01
N TYR A 302 -9.86 -7.99 -13.11
CA TYR A 302 -10.12 -7.77 -11.70
C TYR A 302 -10.32 -6.26 -11.44
N LEU A 303 -11.43 -5.85 -10.83
CA LEU A 303 -11.66 -4.47 -10.43
C LEU A 303 -11.73 -4.35 -8.90
N TYR A 304 -10.71 -3.71 -8.36
CA TYR A 304 -10.55 -3.37 -6.95
C TYR A 304 -10.88 -1.88 -6.75
N ILE A 305 -11.76 -1.58 -5.81
CA ILE A 305 -12.11 -0.21 -5.43
C ILE A 305 -11.85 -0.07 -3.93
N GLN A 306 -10.80 0.66 -3.59
CA GLN A 306 -10.52 1.10 -2.23
C GLN A 306 -11.33 2.35 -1.94
N SER A 307 -11.86 2.47 -0.74
CA SER A 307 -12.63 3.61 -0.28
C SER A 307 -12.24 3.98 1.16
N ASP A 308 -13.21 4.43 1.94
CA ASP A 308 -13.06 5.00 3.27
C ASP A 308 -12.17 4.13 4.18
N ARG A 309 -11.29 4.79 4.92
CA ARG A 309 -10.35 4.16 5.87
C ARG A 309 -9.53 3.00 5.28
N THR A 310 -9.22 3.05 3.98
CA THR A 310 -8.48 2.01 3.24
C THR A 310 -9.17 0.64 3.20
N ARG A 311 -10.49 0.61 3.33
CA ARG A 311 -11.34 -0.59 3.15
C ARG A 311 -11.88 -0.66 1.73
N SER A 312 -12.45 -1.80 1.35
CA SER A 312 -13.16 -1.93 0.08
C SER A 312 -14.33 -0.96 -0.04
N TYR A 313 -14.71 -0.63 -1.26
CA TYR A 313 -15.93 0.12 -1.55
C TYR A 313 -17.16 -0.54 -0.93
N ASN A 314 -18.04 0.29 -0.34
CA ASN A 314 -19.20 -0.13 0.44
C ASN A 314 -18.90 -1.04 1.64
N PHE A 315 -17.67 -1.02 2.17
CA PHE A 315 -17.37 -1.77 3.40
C PHE A 315 -18.25 -1.28 4.55
N TYR A 316 -18.50 0.01 4.73
CA TYR A 316 -19.34 0.50 5.84
C TYR A 316 -20.84 0.52 5.53
N GLY A 317 -21.26 0.12 4.32
CA GLY A 317 -22.68 0.14 3.91
C GLY A 317 -23.19 1.54 3.53
N ASN A 318 -22.32 2.55 3.48
CA ASN A 318 -22.65 3.92 3.13
C ASN A 318 -22.90 4.13 1.62
N TYR A 319 -22.47 3.22 0.75
CA TYR A 319 -22.59 3.39 -0.70
C TYR A 319 -23.76 2.62 -1.34
N ASN A 320 -24.82 2.30 -0.59
CA ASN A 320 -25.99 1.65 -1.16
C ASN A 320 -26.79 2.65 -2.03
N ILE A 321 -27.23 2.20 -3.21
CA ILE A 321 -28.02 3.01 -4.15
C ILE A 321 -29.41 3.29 -3.60
N SER A 322 -30.00 2.30 -2.92
CA SER A 322 -31.30 2.42 -2.26
C SER A 322 -31.22 1.93 -0.82
N ALA A 323 -32.12 2.43 0.04
CA ALA A 323 -32.23 1.99 1.43
C ALA A 323 -32.79 0.55 1.56
N THR A 324 -33.25 -0.06 0.46
CA THR A 324 -33.98 -1.34 0.48
C THR A 324 -33.23 -2.50 -0.13
N ASP A 325 -32.08 -2.26 -0.76
CA ASP A 325 -31.23 -3.29 -1.35
C ASP A 325 -29.74 -3.05 -1.01
N THR A 326 -28.89 -3.98 -1.45
CA THR A 326 -27.45 -3.96 -1.24
C THR A 326 -26.69 -3.61 -2.52
N ASN A 327 -27.36 -3.09 -3.55
CA ASN A 327 -26.68 -2.64 -4.76
C ASN A 327 -25.92 -1.35 -4.43
N SER A 328 -24.68 -1.25 -4.89
CA SER A 328 -23.79 -0.17 -4.49
C SER A 328 -23.14 0.57 -5.66
N LEU A 329 -23.30 0.07 -6.88
CA LEU A 329 -22.81 0.73 -8.09
C LEU A 329 -23.62 0.29 -9.31
N LEU A 330 -23.53 1.09 -10.37
CA LEU A 330 -23.99 0.69 -11.71
C LEU A 330 -22.79 0.32 -12.56
N MET A 331 -22.89 -0.77 -13.31
CA MET A 331 -21.82 -1.25 -14.20
C MET A 331 -22.38 -1.79 -15.52
N GLY A 332 -21.62 -1.65 -16.60
CA GLY A 332 -21.95 -2.26 -17.89
C GLY A 332 -20.82 -2.19 -18.91
N ALA A 333 -21.02 -2.88 -20.04
CA ALA A 333 -20.11 -2.86 -21.19
C ALA A 333 -20.43 -1.73 -22.19
N THR A 334 -21.53 -0.98 -21.99
CA THR A 334 -21.85 0.24 -22.74
C THR A 334 -22.33 1.33 -21.79
N ALA A 335 -22.02 2.58 -22.11
CA ALA A 335 -22.33 3.74 -21.26
C ALA A 335 -23.84 3.94 -21.01
N ASP A 336 -24.68 3.55 -21.97
CA ASP A 336 -26.14 3.77 -21.91
C ASP A 336 -26.92 2.59 -21.31
N SER A 337 -26.24 1.49 -20.94
CA SER A 337 -26.88 0.24 -20.49
C SER A 337 -26.29 -0.27 -19.17
N LEU A 338 -26.12 0.60 -18.19
CA LEU A 338 -25.57 0.20 -16.89
C LEU A 338 -26.65 -0.47 -16.03
N ALA A 339 -26.26 -1.51 -15.29
CA ALA A 339 -27.14 -2.22 -14.37
C ALA A 339 -26.64 -2.07 -12.93
N GLU A 340 -27.57 -1.90 -12.00
CA GLU A 340 -27.28 -1.92 -10.56
C GLU A 340 -26.76 -3.29 -10.14
N ARG A 341 -25.75 -3.30 -9.28
CA ARG A 341 -25.21 -4.51 -8.67
C ARG A 341 -24.52 -4.20 -7.35
N THR A 342 -24.34 -5.23 -6.55
CA THR A 342 -23.42 -5.20 -5.40
C THR A 342 -21.97 -5.22 -5.90
N TYR A 343 -21.09 -4.53 -5.18
CA TYR A 343 -19.64 -4.59 -5.36
C TYR A 343 -19.08 -5.91 -4.83
N ASP A 344 -19.37 -7.01 -5.53
CA ASP A 344 -18.78 -8.30 -5.23
C ASP A 344 -18.72 -9.24 -6.44
N THR A 345 -17.94 -10.31 -6.26
CA THR A 345 -18.00 -11.55 -7.03
C THR A 345 -18.08 -12.70 -6.04
N ASN A 346 -19.23 -13.39 -6.00
CA ASN A 346 -19.52 -14.43 -5.01
C ASN A 346 -19.32 -13.92 -3.57
N GLY A 347 -19.72 -12.68 -3.25
CA GLY A 347 -19.59 -12.12 -1.91
C GLY A 347 -18.18 -11.71 -1.47
N TRP A 348 -17.19 -11.78 -2.37
CA TRP A 348 -15.84 -11.23 -2.15
C TRP A 348 -15.73 -9.82 -2.74
N PRO A 349 -15.03 -8.86 -2.07
CA PRO A 349 -14.99 -7.44 -2.46
C PRO A 349 -14.08 -7.18 -3.68
N VAL A 350 -14.44 -7.78 -4.81
CA VAL A 350 -13.76 -7.65 -6.10
C VAL A 350 -14.77 -7.93 -7.20
N ILE A 351 -14.73 -7.18 -8.29
CA ILE A 351 -15.46 -7.52 -9.51
C ILE A 351 -14.52 -8.27 -10.45
N ILE A 352 -14.92 -9.46 -10.91
CA ILE A 352 -14.21 -10.23 -11.93
C ILE A 352 -15.04 -10.25 -13.21
N ASP A 353 -14.61 -9.50 -14.21
CA ASP A 353 -15.23 -9.47 -15.54
C ASP A 353 -14.41 -10.27 -16.56
N HIS A 354 -15.09 -11.12 -17.32
CA HIS A 354 -14.47 -11.97 -18.35
C HIS A 354 -15.36 -12.11 -19.58
N ALA A 355 -16.40 -11.28 -19.68
CA ALA A 355 -17.35 -11.32 -20.78
C ALA A 355 -16.70 -10.82 -22.07
N ALA A 356 -17.02 -11.49 -23.19
CA ALA A 356 -16.65 -10.97 -24.50
C ALA A 356 -17.47 -9.71 -24.81
N GLN A 357 -16.83 -8.68 -25.37
CA GLN A 357 -17.46 -7.43 -25.76
C GLN A 357 -17.57 -7.32 -27.29
N ASN A 358 -18.67 -6.77 -27.77
CA ASN A 358 -18.89 -6.49 -29.18
C ASN A 358 -18.14 -5.21 -29.59
N ARG A 359 -16.83 -5.34 -29.80
CA ARG A 359 -15.91 -4.24 -30.15
C ARG A 359 -14.97 -4.61 -31.28
N THR A 360 -14.44 -3.59 -31.97
CA THR A 360 -13.39 -3.73 -32.99
C THR A 360 -12.01 -3.32 -32.47
N ASP A 361 -11.97 -2.51 -31.41
CA ASP A 361 -10.72 -1.99 -30.85
C ASP A 361 -9.93 -3.08 -30.13
N ASP A 362 -8.64 -2.82 -29.91
CA ASP A 362 -7.74 -3.66 -29.10
C ASP A 362 -7.89 -3.40 -27.59
N ARG A 363 -8.92 -2.64 -27.21
CA ARG A 363 -9.30 -2.39 -25.81
C ARG A 363 -10.78 -2.63 -25.56
N ASN A 364 -11.07 -3.25 -24.43
CA ASN A 364 -12.39 -3.39 -23.87
C ASN A 364 -12.66 -2.27 -22.87
N GLN A 365 -13.92 -1.83 -22.80
CA GLN A 365 -14.32 -0.76 -21.89
C GLN A 365 -15.22 -1.30 -20.78
N LEU A 366 -15.03 -0.77 -19.58
CA LEU A 366 -15.92 -1.00 -18.44
C LEU A 366 -16.46 0.36 -17.98
N PHE A 367 -17.77 0.49 -17.96
CA PHE A 367 -18.45 1.72 -17.58
C PHE A 367 -19.02 1.58 -16.17
N LEU A 368 -18.78 2.58 -15.33
CA LEU A 368 -19.18 2.60 -13.93
C LEU A 368 -19.93 3.88 -13.58
N ARG A 369 -20.88 3.80 -12.65
CA ARG A 369 -21.30 4.95 -11.82
C ARG A 369 -21.25 4.54 -10.37
N LEU A 370 -20.62 5.39 -9.56
CA LEU A 370 -20.47 5.19 -8.12
C LEU A 370 -21.45 6.09 -7.37
N VAL A 371 -21.77 5.72 -6.14
CA VAL A 371 -22.68 6.47 -5.28
C VAL A 371 -21.94 7.65 -4.66
N THR A 372 -22.56 8.83 -4.70
CA THR A 372 -22.01 10.08 -4.14
C THR A 372 -23.08 10.91 -3.45
N ASP A 373 -22.69 11.69 -2.46
CA ASP A 373 -23.50 12.75 -1.84
C ASP A 373 -23.20 14.15 -2.45
N ASN A 374 -22.29 14.23 -3.43
CA ASN A 374 -21.77 15.46 -4.04
C ASN A 374 -21.06 16.40 -3.05
N ASN A 375 -20.48 15.86 -1.98
CA ASN A 375 -19.65 16.65 -1.08
C ASN A 375 -18.39 17.16 -1.81
N VAL A 376 -17.86 18.31 -1.39
CA VAL A 376 -16.69 18.97 -2.01
C VAL A 376 -15.40 18.14 -1.91
N ASN A 377 -15.35 17.15 -1.03
CA ASN A 377 -14.24 16.21 -0.88
C ASN A 377 -14.45 14.90 -1.67
N THR A 378 -15.44 14.86 -2.57
CA THR A 378 -15.61 13.73 -3.48
C THR A 378 -14.41 13.65 -4.43
N MET A 379 -13.72 12.50 -4.44
CA MET A 379 -12.50 12.30 -5.22
C MET A 379 -12.43 10.87 -5.77
N LEU A 380 -11.90 10.75 -6.99
CA LEU A 380 -11.55 9.47 -7.62
C LEU A 380 -10.11 9.52 -8.12
N TYR A 381 -9.38 8.42 -7.94
CA TYR A 381 -8.06 8.22 -8.52
C TYR A 381 -7.88 6.79 -9.03
N GLY A 382 -7.45 6.66 -10.28
CA GLY A 382 -7.03 5.37 -10.85
C GLY A 382 -5.56 5.07 -10.55
N GLN A 383 -5.27 4.47 -9.38
CA GLN A 383 -3.90 4.08 -8.98
C GLN A 383 -3.28 3.13 -10.00
N VAL A 384 -4.01 2.07 -10.36
CA VAL A 384 -3.64 1.15 -11.44
C VAL A 384 -4.87 1.04 -12.32
N ALA A 385 -5.10 1.98 -13.23
CA ALA A 385 -6.21 1.94 -14.17
C ALA A 385 -5.93 2.88 -15.34
N GLN A 386 -6.70 2.77 -16.41
CA GLN A 386 -6.79 3.83 -17.42
C GLN A 386 -8.23 4.35 -17.41
N ILE A 387 -8.41 5.57 -16.89
CA ILE A 387 -9.71 6.25 -16.90
C ILE A 387 -9.74 7.18 -18.11
N ASP A 388 -10.44 6.75 -19.18
CA ASP A 388 -10.44 7.44 -20.48
C ASP A 388 -11.00 8.86 -20.39
N ASN A 389 -11.91 9.10 -19.44
CA ASN A 389 -12.59 10.37 -19.24
C ASN A 389 -12.28 11.02 -17.89
N ALA A 390 -11.09 10.76 -17.34
CA ALA A 390 -10.56 11.50 -16.20
C ALA A 390 -10.25 12.95 -16.57
N GLN A 391 -10.27 13.82 -15.57
CA GLN A 391 -9.93 15.24 -15.71
C GLN A 391 -8.46 15.43 -16.10
N ALA A 392 -7.54 14.82 -15.34
CA ALA A 392 -6.12 14.70 -15.67
C ALA A 392 -5.45 13.65 -14.79
N ASN A 393 -4.38 13.00 -15.27
CA ASN A 393 -3.56 12.06 -14.49
C ASN A 393 -4.37 10.96 -13.76
N ASN A 394 -5.47 10.45 -14.35
CA ASN A 394 -6.43 9.51 -13.73
C ASN A 394 -7.16 10.05 -12.47
N PHE A 395 -7.12 11.35 -12.21
CA PHE A 395 -7.91 11.97 -11.15
C PHE A 395 -9.23 12.51 -11.70
N CYS A 396 -10.25 12.48 -10.84
CA CYS A 396 -11.48 13.25 -10.99
C CYS A 396 -11.80 13.90 -9.63
N ASP A 397 -12.04 15.20 -9.64
CA ASP A 397 -12.58 15.93 -8.48
C ASP A 397 -14.12 15.86 -8.41
N ALA A 398 -14.69 16.54 -7.40
CA ALA A 398 -16.12 16.56 -7.16
C ALA A 398 -16.90 17.15 -8.34
N ASP A 399 -16.40 18.24 -8.94
CA ASP A 399 -17.04 18.93 -10.06
C ASP A 399 -17.00 18.06 -11.33
N ASP A 400 -15.88 17.39 -11.60
CA ASP A 400 -15.73 16.45 -12.71
C ASP A 400 -16.64 15.23 -12.56
N LEU A 401 -16.86 14.75 -11.33
CA LEU A 401 -17.68 13.58 -11.04
C LEU A 401 -19.18 13.86 -11.02
N GLN A 402 -19.59 15.11 -10.86
CA GLN A 402 -21.00 15.49 -10.68
C GLN A 402 -21.81 15.35 -11.98
N LEU A 403 -23.04 14.83 -11.88
CA LEU A 403 -24.03 14.93 -12.95
C LEU A 403 -24.80 16.25 -12.86
N PRO A 404 -25.24 16.83 -13.99
CA PRO A 404 -26.13 17.97 -13.97
C PRO A 404 -27.37 17.69 -13.11
N PRO A 405 -27.85 18.68 -12.32
CA PRO A 405 -29.08 18.52 -11.55
C PRO A 405 -30.25 18.13 -12.44
N ASP A 406 -31.21 17.40 -11.87
CA ASP A 406 -32.45 17.04 -12.58
C ASP A 406 -33.28 18.29 -12.93
N THR A 407 -34.41 18.10 -13.61
CA THR A 407 -35.30 19.23 -13.97
C THR A 407 -35.86 20.01 -12.78
N ASN A 408 -35.79 19.45 -11.58
CA ASN A 408 -36.23 20.07 -10.33
C ASN A 408 -35.06 20.70 -9.55
N GLY A 409 -33.83 20.60 -10.06
CA GLY A 409 -32.63 21.10 -9.39
C GLY A 409 -32.05 20.14 -8.34
N ASN A 410 -32.52 18.89 -8.26
CA ASN A 410 -31.96 17.92 -7.32
C ASN A 410 -30.64 17.35 -7.89
N PRO A 411 -29.56 17.30 -7.10
CA PRO A 411 -28.33 16.64 -7.52
C PRO A 411 -28.54 15.13 -7.62
N SER A 412 -27.82 14.47 -8.52
CA SER A 412 -27.84 13.01 -8.61
C SER A 412 -27.07 12.39 -7.44
N THR A 413 -27.53 11.24 -6.95
CA THR A 413 -26.79 10.43 -5.97
C THR A 413 -25.76 9.50 -6.63
N LEU A 414 -25.55 9.65 -7.94
CA LEU A 414 -24.61 8.89 -8.73
C LEU A 414 -23.64 9.83 -9.46
N THR A 415 -22.40 9.39 -9.60
CA THR A 415 -21.41 10.09 -10.42
C THR A 415 -21.80 10.10 -11.90
N LYS A 416 -21.11 10.92 -12.71
CA LYS A 416 -21.02 10.70 -14.15
C LYS A 416 -20.52 9.29 -14.45
N VAL A 417 -20.69 8.86 -15.70
CA VAL A 417 -20.13 7.58 -16.14
C VAL A 417 -18.61 7.67 -16.13
N ILE A 418 -17.95 6.80 -15.39
CA ILE A 418 -16.50 6.59 -15.38
C ILE A 418 -16.20 5.50 -16.40
N THR A 419 -15.26 5.74 -17.31
CA THR A 419 -14.92 4.82 -18.40
C THR A 419 -13.52 4.27 -18.20
N LEU A 420 -13.43 2.96 -17.89
CA LEU A 420 -12.16 2.26 -17.77
C LEU A 420 -11.82 1.55 -19.07
N SER A 421 -10.55 1.58 -19.46
CA SER A 421 -10.05 0.97 -20.70
C SER A 421 -9.01 -0.11 -20.41
N ASN A 422 -9.22 -1.30 -20.97
CA ASN A 422 -8.44 -2.50 -20.63
C ASN A 422 -7.95 -3.17 -21.91
N PRO A 423 -6.72 -3.71 -21.94
CA PRO A 423 -6.21 -4.43 -23.10
C PRO A 423 -7.10 -5.63 -23.44
N ALA A 424 -7.33 -5.84 -24.72
CA ALA A 424 -8.24 -6.86 -25.24
C ALA A 424 -7.62 -7.64 -26.40
N THR A 425 -8.20 -8.81 -26.66
CA THR A 425 -7.73 -9.77 -27.66
C THR A 425 -8.91 -10.50 -28.30
N GLY A 426 -8.64 -11.28 -29.34
CA GLY A 426 -9.65 -12.03 -30.08
C GLY A 426 -10.24 -11.27 -31.27
N PRO A 427 -11.23 -11.89 -31.95
CA PRO A 427 -11.81 -11.35 -33.17
C PRO A 427 -12.72 -10.16 -32.91
N ASP A 428 -12.94 -9.37 -33.96
CA ASP A 428 -13.87 -8.25 -33.92
C ASP A 428 -15.30 -8.73 -33.62
N GLY A 429 -16.00 -7.97 -32.79
CA GLY A 429 -17.33 -8.30 -32.30
C GLY A 429 -17.40 -9.33 -31.17
N ALA A 430 -16.25 -9.87 -30.75
CA ALA A 430 -16.15 -10.80 -29.61
C ALA A 430 -14.80 -10.66 -28.88
N LYS A 431 -14.40 -9.42 -28.57
CA LYS A 431 -13.14 -9.11 -27.87
C LYS A 431 -13.19 -9.59 -26.43
N LEU A 432 -12.22 -10.39 -26.02
CA LEU A 432 -12.01 -10.82 -24.65
C LEU A 432 -11.01 -9.89 -23.97
N ASN A 433 -11.15 -9.68 -22.66
CA ASN A 433 -10.12 -9.00 -21.89
C ASN A 433 -8.81 -9.82 -21.95
N VAL A 434 -7.67 -9.15 -21.98
CA VAL A 434 -6.41 -9.75 -21.54
C VAL A 434 -6.39 -9.67 -20.01
N ALA A 435 -5.99 -10.74 -19.32
CA ALA A 435 -5.99 -10.76 -17.86
C ALA A 435 -5.27 -9.53 -17.29
N THR A 436 -5.94 -8.75 -16.46
CA THR A 436 -5.39 -7.51 -15.89
C THR A 436 -6.17 -7.14 -14.64
N PHE A 437 -5.70 -6.12 -13.93
CA PHE A 437 -6.34 -5.63 -12.72
C PHE A 437 -6.39 -4.11 -12.72
N ASN A 438 -7.52 -3.58 -12.24
CA ASN A 438 -7.72 -2.17 -11.99
C ASN A 438 -7.81 -1.93 -10.48
N ILE A 439 -7.14 -0.87 -10.00
CA ILE A 439 -7.24 -0.37 -8.63
C ILE A 439 -7.68 1.09 -8.71
N LEU A 440 -8.90 1.34 -8.24
CA LEU A 440 -9.47 2.67 -8.04
C LEU A 440 -9.44 3.00 -6.55
N ILE A 441 -9.24 4.28 -6.24
CA ILE A 441 -9.42 4.85 -4.90
C ILE A 441 -10.52 5.88 -5.00
N TYR A 442 -11.59 5.71 -4.21
CA TYR A 442 -12.79 6.53 -4.30
C TYR A 442 -13.30 6.92 -2.92
N GLN A 443 -13.48 8.23 -2.71
CA GLN A 443 -14.13 8.80 -1.54
C GLN A 443 -15.29 9.62 -2.07
N GLY A 444 -16.53 9.18 -1.84
CA GLY A 444 -17.71 9.76 -2.49
C GLY A 444 -18.85 10.13 -1.57
N GLN A 445 -18.85 9.61 -0.35
CA GLN A 445 -19.86 9.89 0.66
C GLN A 445 -19.22 10.22 2.00
N THR A 446 -19.78 11.22 2.66
CA THR A 446 -19.56 11.49 4.07
C THR A 446 -20.10 10.34 4.93
N TYR A 447 -19.49 10.12 6.09
CA TYR A 447 -19.89 9.11 7.06
C TYR A 447 -19.58 9.58 8.47
N ASP A 448 -20.29 9.01 9.45
CA ASP A 448 -20.23 9.48 10.83
C ASP A 448 -19.44 8.55 11.76
N TYR A 449 -18.85 9.17 12.78
CA TYR A 449 -18.24 8.55 13.95
C TYR A 449 -19.08 8.76 15.19
N VAL A 450 -19.17 7.76 16.06
CA VAL A 450 -19.71 7.95 17.41
C VAL A 450 -18.67 8.68 18.26
N ALA A 451 -18.89 9.97 18.51
CA ALA A 451 -18.04 10.84 19.32
C ALA A 451 -18.38 10.79 20.82
N GLY A 452 -19.55 10.29 21.16
CA GLY A 452 -20.00 10.13 22.53
C GLY A 452 -21.48 9.79 22.59
N GLN A 453 -22.01 9.77 23.80
CA GLN A 453 -23.42 9.48 24.04
C GLN A 453 -23.99 10.49 25.02
N VAL A 454 -25.19 11.00 24.71
CA VAL A 454 -25.94 11.90 25.59
C VAL A 454 -27.24 11.24 26.01
N THR A 455 -27.54 11.28 27.31
CA THR A 455 -28.79 10.78 27.84
C THR A 455 -29.78 11.93 28.01
N ASP A 456 -30.94 11.80 27.39
CA ASP A 456 -32.01 12.79 27.49
C ASP A 456 -32.69 12.77 28.87
N VAL A 457 -33.59 13.73 29.10
CA VAL A 457 -34.35 13.85 30.36
C VAL A 457 -35.27 12.65 30.66
N ASN A 458 -35.51 11.78 29.68
CA ASN A 458 -36.32 10.56 29.80
C ASN A 458 -35.47 9.29 29.99
N GLY A 459 -34.14 9.43 30.06
CA GLY A 459 -33.21 8.29 30.18
C GLY A 459 -32.87 7.61 28.85
N VAL A 460 -33.25 8.19 27.70
CA VAL A 460 -32.91 7.68 26.37
C VAL A 460 -31.52 8.17 25.99
N THR A 461 -30.63 7.25 25.65
CA THR A 461 -29.27 7.56 25.22
C THR A 461 -29.20 7.65 23.71
N THR A 462 -28.64 8.74 23.19
CA THR A 462 -28.44 8.98 21.75
C THR A 462 -26.98 9.26 21.47
N ASP A 463 -26.48 8.75 20.35
CA ASP A 463 -25.12 8.98 19.90
C ASP A 463 -24.94 10.43 19.47
N VAL A 464 -23.81 11.01 19.86
CA VAL A 464 -23.28 12.27 19.31
C VAL A 464 -22.37 11.89 18.16
N LEU A 465 -22.64 12.44 16.98
CA LEU A 465 -21.92 12.10 15.76
C LEU A 465 -20.88 13.17 15.41
N ALA A 466 -19.76 12.74 14.85
CA ALA A 466 -18.74 13.59 14.25
C ALA A 466 -18.43 13.11 12.82
N GLU A 467 -18.13 14.03 11.93
CA GLU A 467 -17.75 13.75 10.54
C GLU A 467 -16.22 13.88 10.37
N PRO A 468 -15.57 13.05 9.52
CA PRO A 468 -14.16 13.18 9.21
C PRO A 468 -13.86 14.46 8.43
N ASP A 469 -12.73 15.07 8.73
CA ASP A 469 -12.09 16.04 7.85
C ASP A 469 -11.00 15.40 6.95
N PHE A 470 -10.22 16.25 6.27
CA PHE A 470 -9.14 15.79 5.39
C PHE A 470 -7.93 15.20 6.14
N PHE A 471 -7.83 15.37 7.45
CA PHE A 471 -6.77 14.85 8.32
C PHE A 471 -7.13 13.47 8.91
N ASP A 472 -8.39 13.31 9.34
CA ASP A 472 -8.88 12.26 10.25
C ASP A 472 -8.73 10.79 9.78
N ASP A 473 -8.47 10.56 8.51
CA ASP A 473 -8.24 9.21 7.96
C ASP A 473 -6.89 9.06 7.22
N VAL A 474 -6.06 10.11 7.26
CA VAL A 474 -4.77 10.13 6.59
C VAL A 474 -3.72 9.36 7.37
N PHE A 475 -3.62 9.52 8.69
CA PHE A 475 -2.53 8.94 9.47
C PHE A 475 -2.91 7.60 10.12
N ASP A 476 -2.28 6.52 9.66
CA ASP A 476 -2.44 5.15 10.14
C ASP A 476 -1.20 4.62 10.86
N LEU A 477 -1.18 3.31 11.16
CA LEU A 477 -0.02 2.58 11.71
C LEU A 477 0.48 3.10 13.07
N LEU A 478 -0.40 3.69 13.88
CA LEU A 478 -0.08 4.30 15.17
C LEU A 478 0.69 3.36 16.12
N ASN A 479 0.40 2.05 16.09
CA ASN A 479 1.04 1.04 16.94
C ASN A 479 1.97 0.09 16.17
N ALA A 480 2.30 0.39 14.91
CA ALA A 480 3.17 -0.45 14.11
C ALA A 480 4.65 -0.25 14.48
N THR A 481 5.43 -1.31 14.32
CA THR A 481 6.89 -1.28 14.52
C THR A 481 7.61 -1.51 13.20
N PRO A 482 8.64 -0.72 12.84
CA PRO A 482 9.40 -0.93 11.61
C PRO A 482 10.20 -2.22 11.66
N LEU A 483 10.30 -2.92 10.53
CA LEU A 483 11.11 -4.15 10.41
C LEU A 483 12.60 -3.82 10.22
N LEU A 484 12.91 -2.72 9.52
CA LEU A 484 14.26 -2.21 9.37
C LEU A 484 14.60 -1.28 10.54
N LYS A 485 15.65 -1.61 11.31
CA LYS A 485 16.21 -0.72 12.33
C LYS A 485 17.61 -0.28 11.94
N ALA A 486 17.87 1.02 12.01
CA ALA A 486 19.18 1.61 11.77
C ALA A 486 20.06 1.47 13.04
N GLY A 487 20.48 0.26 13.37
CA GLY A 487 21.28 -0.02 14.58
C GLY A 487 20.59 0.43 15.88
N ASP A 488 21.38 0.78 16.90
CA ASP A 488 20.90 1.30 18.20
C ASP A 488 20.58 2.81 18.15
N THR A 489 20.02 3.30 17.04
CA THR A 489 19.62 4.71 16.93
C THR A 489 18.13 4.88 17.25
N PRO A 490 17.73 6.01 17.86
CA PRO A 490 16.30 6.32 18.05
C PRO A 490 15.59 6.62 16.73
N TYR A 491 16.35 6.90 15.66
CA TYR A 491 15.83 7.21 14.34
C TYR A 491 15.24 5.97 13.66
N THR A 492 13.95 6.01 13.38
CA THR A 492 13.28 4.99 12.57
C THR A 492 12.23 5.60 11.67
N THR A 493 12.06 5.01 10.50
CA THR A 493 11.04 5.41 9.53
C THR A 493 10.14 4.22 9.22
N LEU A 494 8.84 4.48 9.14
CA LEU A 494 7.84 3.50 8.77
C LEU A 494 6.93 4.12 7.72
N VAL A 495 6.66 3.38 6.65
CA VAL A 495 5.83 3.86 5.53
C VAL A 495 4.66 2.92 5.31
N SER A 496 3.44 3.47 5.34
CA SER A 496 2.23 2.80 4.85
C SER A 496 2.14 2.99 3.35
N GLN A 497 2.36 1.92 2.58
CA GLN A 497 2.27 1.98 1.12
C GLN A 497 0.82 1.91 0.61
N ARG A 498 -0.17 1.92 1.52
CA ARG A 498 -1.58 2.07 1.16
C ARG A 498 -1.87 3.53 0.82
N VAL A 499 -2.25 3.75 -0.43
CA VAL A 499 -2.50 5.09 -0.97
C VAL A 499 -3.82 5.63 -0.43
N LYS A 500 -3.86 6.93 -0.14
CA LYS A 500 -5.03 7.70 0.31
C LYS A 500 -5.17 8.95 -0.54
N LEU A 501 -6.33 9.60 -0.52
CA LEU A 501 -6.56 10.86 -1.23
C LEU A 501 -6.71 12.00 -0.23
N ILE A 502 -6.15 13.16 -0.58
CA ILE A 502 -6.34 14.42 0.16
C ILE A 502 -6.81 15.47 -0.84
N ASN A 503 -7.93 16.11 -0.52
CA ASN A 503 -8.39 17.29 -1.23
C ASN A 503 -7.74 18.54 -0.62
N HIS A 504 -7.06 19.34 -1.45
CA HIS A 504 -6.44 20.58 -1.01
C HIS A 504 -7.42 21.75 -1.19
N TYR A 505 -8.24 21.99 -0.18
CA TYR A 505 -9.27 23.02 -0.20
C TYR A 505 -8.93 24.15 0.80
N TYR A 506 -8.70 25.38 0.32
CA TYR A 506 -8.36 26.54 1.15
C TYR A 506 -9.24 27.74 0.77
N ASN A 507 -9.79 28.45 1.77
CA ASN A 507 -10.61 29.66 1.55
C ASN A 507 -11.71 29.47 0.47
N ASN A 508 -12.43 28.34 0.54
CA ASN A 508 -13.47 27.96 -0.42
C ASN A 508 -12.99 27.81 -1.88
N THR A 509 -11.69 27.55 -2.06
CA THR A 509 -11.06 27.30 -3.37
C THR A 509 -10.35 25.95 -3.33
N GLN A 510 -10.62 25.11 -4.32
CA GLN A 510 -9.89 23.87 -4.52
C GLN A 510 -8.58 24.16 -5.25
N TYR A 511 -7.47 23.61 -4.77
CA TYR A 511 -6.14 23.78 -5.37
C TYR A 511 -5.62 22.51 -6.03
N GLY A 512 -6.23 21.36 -5.73
CA GLY A 512 -5.86 20.08 -6.29
C GLY A 512 -6.16 18.89 -5.38
N ILE A 513 -5.85 17.71 -5.88
CA ILE A 513 -5.96 16.44 -5.14
C ILE A 513 -4.59 15.77 -5.14
N SER A 514 -4.16 15.29 -3.98
CA SER A 514 -2.96 14.47 -3.86
C SER A 514 -3.32 13.03 -3.53
N ALA A 515 -2.71 12.09 -4.25
CA ALA A 515 -2.60 10.71 -3.79
C ALA A 515 -1.38 10.63 -2.86
N VAL A 516 -1.56 10.15 -1.64
CA VAL A 516 -0.52 10.16 -0.60
C VAL A 516 -0.35 8.82 0.11
N GLN A 517 0.81 8.65 0.74
CA GLN A 517 1.15 7.58 1.66
C GLN A 517 1.52 8.16 3.02
N THR A 518 1.36 7.39 4.08
CA THR A 518 1.75 7.81 5.43
C THR A 518 3.18 7.43 5.71
N THR A 519 3.98 8.39 6.19
CA THR A 519 5.30 8.14 6.77
C THR A 519 5.29 8.55 8.23
N ILE A 520 5.73 7.64 9.10
CA ILE A 520 5.95 7.88 10.53
C ILE A 520 7.44 7.88 10.78
N ILE A 521 7.91 8.92 11.45
CA ILE A 521 9.32 9.12 11.77
C ILE A 521 9.43 9.21 13.28
N ASN A 522 10.17 8.29 13.89
CA ASN A 522 10.63 8.46 15.26
C ASN A 522 12.04 9.02 15.19
N ASP A 523 12.32 10.07 15.92
CA ASP A 523 13.64 10.70 15.96
C ASP A 523 13.93 11.27 17.34
N GLN A 524 15.15 11.78 17.51
CA GLN A 524 15.60 12.44 18.73
C GLN A 524 16.35 13.72 18.37
N ILE A 525 16.01 14.81 19.05
CA ILE A 525 16.65 16.11 18.89
C ILE A 525 17.31 16.58 20.18
N ASP A 526 18.38 17.38 20.05
CA ASP A 526 19.01 18.06 21.19
C ASP A 526 18.20 19.32 21.55
N THR A 527 17.87 19.45 22.84
CA THR A 527 17.09 20.59 23.35
C THR A 527 17.97 21.80 23.70
N GLY A 528 19.26 21.57 23.94
CA GLY A 528 20.17 22.56 24.52
C GLY A 528 19.95 22.82 26.02
N ASP A 529 19.00 22.13 26.66
CA ASP A 529 18.75 22.21 28.11
C ASP A 529 19.55 21.11 28.84
N PRO A 530 20.42 21.44 29.81
CA PRO A 530 21.18 20.44 30.55
C PRO A 530 20.33 19.49 31.41
N THR A 531 19.09 19.86 31.74
CA THR A 531 18.16 19.04 32.55
C THR A 531 17.35 18.06 31.70
N THR A 532 17.09 18.39 30.45
CA THR A 532 16.34 17.59 29.47
C THR A 532 17.10 17.58 28.14
N PRO A 533 18.33 17.05 28.06
CA PRO A 533 19.27 17.28 26.95
C PRO A 533 18.75 16.82 25.58
N THR A 534 17.82 15.88 25.57
CA THR A 534 17.23 15.32 24.35
C THR A 534 15.72 15.22 24.48
N LEU A 535 15.03 15.37 23.35
CA LEU A 535 13.61 15.08 23.20
C LEU A 535 13.40 14.03 22.11
N ASP A 536 12.71 12.95 22.46
CA ASP A 536 12.24 11.95 21.49
C ASP A 536 10.90 12.41 20.91
N ARG A 537 10.75 12.32 19.59
CA ARG A 537 9.58 12.80 18.87
C ARG A 537 9.01 11.76 17.92
N VAL A 538 7.76 11.98 17.55
CA VAL A 538 7.07 11.27 16.49
C VAL A 538 6.51 12.28 15.51
N THR A 539 6.88 12.14 14.25
CA THR A 539 6.38 12.97 13.15
C THR A 539 5.63 12.10 12.16
N TYR A 540 4.36 12.42 11.94
CA TYR A 540 3.52 11.83 10.91
C TYR A 540 3.50 12.76 9.69
N ILE A 541 3.73 12.22 8.49
CA ILE A 541 3.86 13.00 7.26
C ILE A 541 3.08 12.33 6.13
N SER A 542 2.32 13.11 5.37
CA SER A 542 1.77 12.67 4.09
C SER A 542 2.82 12.82 2.99
N GLU A 543 3.24 11.72 2.40
CA GLU A 543 4.15 11.69 1.25
C GLU A 543 3.33 11.54 -0.03
N THR A 544 3.40 12.54 -0.92
CA THR A 544 2.68 12.52 -2.20
C THR A 544 3.29 11.49 -3.14
N ILE A 545 2.44 10.74 -3.84
CA ILE A 545 2.83 9.77 -4.87
C ILE A 545 2.40 10.18 -6.28
N ASP A 546 1.36 11.02 -6.36
CA ASP A 546 0.78 11.54 -7.60
C ASP A 546 -0.13 12.73 -7.25
N ILE A 547 -0.33 13.64 -8.20
CA ILE A 547 -1.06 14.89 -7.94
C ILE A 547 -1.84 15.39 -9.15
N LEU A 548 -3.04 15.90 -8.87
CA LEU A 548 -3.83 16.76 -9.74
C LEU A 548 -3.70 18.21 -9.25
N ASN A 549 -3.14 19.08 -10.08
CA ASN A 549 -3.14 20.53 -9.83
C ASN A 549 -4.34 21.18 -10.53
N ASP A 550 -5.05 22.07 -9.84
CA ASP A 550 -6.07 22.89 -10.49
C ASP A 550 -5.40 23.99 -11.35
N VAL A 551 -5.67 23.96 -12.65
CA VAL A 551 -5.16 24.93 -13.63
C VAL A 551 -5.86 26.29 -13.58
N VAL A 552 -7.00 26.40 -12.88
CA VAL A 552 -7.83 27.62 -12.80
C VAL A 552 -7.47 28.48 -11.58
N ALA A 553 -6.78 27.91 -10.58
CA ALA A 553 -6.31 28.66 -9.41
C ALA A 553 -5.22 29.68 -9.81
N THR A 554 -5.64 30.94 -10.00
CA THR A 554 -4.76 32.06 -10.39
C THR A 554 -3.69 32.43 -9.35
N LEU A 555 -3.71 31.80 -8.17
CA LEU A 555 -2.81 32.02 -7.05
C LEU A 555 -2.31 30.68 -6.48
N GLY A 556 -1.34 30.07 -7.14
CA GLY A 556 -0.52 28.99 -6.57
C GLY A 556 -0.79 27.60 -7.15
N THR A 557 0.29 26.93 -7.55
CA THR A 557 0.31 25.49 -7.83
C THR A 557 0.76 24.76 -6.57
N VAL A 558 0.29 23.53 -6.37
CA VAL A 558 0.81 22.67 -5.31
C VAL A 558 2.22 22.19 -5.70
N SER A 559 3.12 22.08 -4.73
CA SER A 559 4.51 21.63 -4.92
C SER A 559 4.59 20.26 -5.61
N GLN A 560 5.65 20.02 -6.39
CA GLN A 560 5.91 18.72 -7.01
C GLN A 560 6.21 17.63 -5.97
N ASP A 561 6.14 16.35 -6.38
CA ASP A 561 6.48 15.21 -5.53
C ASP A 561 7.95 15.30 -5.06
N THR A 562 8.14 15.33 -3.73
CA THR A 562 9.42 15.03 -3.12
C THR A 562 9.24 14.00 -2.02
N GLN A 563 9.70 12.79 -2.30
CA GLN A 563 9.66 11.68 -1.36
C GLN A 563 10.78 11.82 -0.32
N SER A 564 10.43 11.70 0.95
CA SER A 564 11.41 11.49 2.01
C SER A 564 12.12 10.15 1.79
N SER A 565 13.38 10.16 1.33
CA SER A 565 14.17 8.93 1.22
C SER A 565 14.48 8.40 2.63
N PRO A 566 14.23 7.11 2.92
CA PRO A 566 14.66 6.48 4.17
C PRO A 566 16.18 6.35 4.14
N THR A 567 16.87 7.44 4.44
CA THR A 567 18.33 7.46 4.52
C THR A 567 18.70 7.32 5.98
N ALA A 568 18.97 6.09 6.41
CA ALA A 568 19.65 5.78 7.65
C ALA A 568 21.12 6.23 7.57
N ALA A 569 21.34 7.54 7.54
CA ALA A 569 22.68 8.14 7.52
C ALA A 569 22.86 8.99 8.78
N GLY A 570 23.26 8.35 9.88
CA GLY A 570 24.02 8.94 10.99
C GLY A 570 23.38 10.06 11.82
N ASN A 571 22.27 10.66 11.41
CA ASN A 571 21.59 11.72 12.13
C ASN A 571 20.48 11.14 13.01
N ARG A 572 20.47 11.55 14.28
CA ARG A 572 19.43 11.17 15.25
C ARG A 572 18.10 11.89 14.97
N SER A 573 18.14 12.98 14.20
CA SER A 573 17.03 13.88 13.93
C SER A 573 16.63 13.90 12.46
N TYR A 574 15.34 14.03 12.20
CA TYR A 574 14.74 14.26 10.91
C TYR A 574 14.71 15.75 10.54
N SER A 575 14.94 16.03 9.26
CA SER A 575 14.73 17.32 8.61
C SER A 575 13.86 17.11 7.37
N LEU A 576 13.02 18.10 7.05
CA LEU A 576 12.20 18.05 5.85
C LEU A 576 13.10 18.01 4.59
N PRO A 577 12.78 17.19 3.58
CA PRO A 577 13.50 17.24 2.32
C PRO A 577 13.14 18.53 1.56
N ALA A 578 14.11 19.07 0.81
CA ALA A 578 13.84 20.17 -0.12
C ALA A 578 12.71 19.80 -1.10
N PRO A 579 11.82 20.74 -1.47
CA PRO A 579 11.89 22.18 -1.21
C PRO A 579 11.29 22.63 0.13
N PHE A 580 10.88 21.72 1.01
CA PHE A 580 10.15 22.04 2.23
C PHE A 580 11.06 22.50 3.37
N TYR A 581 10.60 23.48 4.14
CA TYR A 581 11.27 23.93 5.36
C TYR A 581 10.27 24.46 6.39
N TYR A 582 10.71 24.54 7.66
CA TYR A 582 9.92 25.10 8.75
C TYR A 582 10.20 26.60 8.92
N ASP A 583 9.12 27.39 8.96
CA ASP A 583 9.12 28.78 9.41
C ASP A 583 8.45 28.86 10.80
N LEU A 584 9.01 29.68 11.69
CA LEU A 584 8.55 29.78 13.08
C LEU A 584 7.81 31.10 13.32
N GLN A 585 6.62 31.00 13.88
CA GLN A 585 5.74 32.12 14.20
C GLN A 585 5.26 31.99 15.66
N PRO A 586 6.03 32.50 16.64
CA PRO A 586 5.65 32.43 18.04
C PRO A 586 4.35 33.19 18.31
N PHE A 587 3.48 32.65 19.18
CA PHE A 587 2.26 33.30 19.64
C PHE A 587 1.89 32.87 21.07
N ASN A 588 0.92 33.54 21.70
CA ASN A 588 0.36 33.15 22.99
C ASN A 588 -1.05 32.59 22.84
N ASP A 589 -1.35 31.50 23.54
CA ASP A 589 -2.67 30.87 23.50
C ASP A 589 -3.73 31.76 24.18
N VAL A 590 -4.81 32.10 23.49
CA VAL A 590 -5.92 32.91 24.01
C VAL A 590 -6.61 32.27 25.21
N ALA A 591 -6.63 30.94 25.29
CA ALA A 591 -7.22 30.24 26.43
C ALA A 591 -6.34 30.31 27.69
N ASP A 592 -5.02 30.48 27.51
CA ASP A 592 -4.04 30.66 28.59
C ASP A 592 -2.92 31.57 28.09
N ASN A 593 -3.09 32.88 28.27
CA ASN A 593 -2.14 33.90 27.81
C ASN A 593 -0.71 33.75 28.37
N SER A 594 -0.51 32.92 29.39
CA SER A 594 0.83 32.61 29.91
C SER A 594 1.56 31.53 29.09
N LEU A 595 0.83 30.82 28.25
CA LEU A 595 1.32 29.73 27.42
C LEU A 595 1.82 30.27 26.07
N SER A 596 3.15 30.46 25.99
CA SER A 596 3.82 30.79 24.73
C SER A 596 4.07 29.54 23.90
N ILE A 597 3.68 29.59 22.62
CA ILE A 597 3.79 28.51 21.65
C ILE A 597 4.71 28.97 20.51
N ASN A 598 5.73 28.17 20.17
CA ASN A 598 6.46 28.34 18.92
C ASN A 598 5.60 27.80 17.78
N GLY A 599 4.87 28.66 17.08
CA GLY A 599 4.08 28.25 15.93
C GLY A 599 4.96 27.73 14.80
N VAL A 600 4.54 26.65 14.15
CA VAL A 600 5.26 26.03 13.02
C VAL A 600 4.42 26.16 11.76
N VAL A 601 5.03 26.67 10.69
CA VAL A 601 4.42 26.77 9.36
C VAL A 601 5.33 26.07 8.36
N ILE A 602 4.75 25.29 7.45
CA ILE A 602 5.53 24.67 6.36
C ILE A 602 5.51 25.59 5.16
N LYS A 603 6.71 25.88 4.64
CA LYS A 603 6.91 26.66 3.42
C LYS A 603 7.74 25.89 2.42
N THR A 604 7.73 26.35 1.17
CA THR A 604 8.57 25.81 0.11
C THR A 604 9.57 26.87 -0.38
N THR A 605 10.75 26.44 -0.80
CA THR A 605 11.78 27.33 -1.37
C THR A 605 11.38 27.91 -2.74
N ASP A 606 10.38 27.32 -3.40
CA ASP A 606 9.89 27.68 -4.73
C ASP A 606 8.57 28.50 -4.70
N ASN A 607 8.07 28.84 -3.52
CA ASN A 607 6.80 29.55 -3.28
C ASN A 607 5.53 28.83 -3.78
N THR A 608 5.59 27.51 -4.01
CA THR A 608 4.41 26.68 -4.23
C THR A 608 3.65 26.39 -2.91
N LEU A 609 2.39 25.97 -3.00
CA LEU A 609 1.65 25.50 -1.83
C LEU A 609 2.17 24.12 -1.41
N PRO A 610 2.45 23.88 -0.12
CA PRO A 610 2.90 22.56 0.31
C PRO A 610 1.87 21.46 0.04
N ASN A 611 2.31 20.35 -0.58
CA ASN A 611 1.51 19.12 -0.71
C ASN A 611 1.52 18.24 0.55
N LYS A 612 2.36 18.54 1.53
CA LYS A 612 2.50 17.76 2.76
C LYS A 612 1.57 18.25 3.86
N ILE A 613 1.02 17.30 4.60
CA ILE A 613 0.48 17.47 5.94
C ILE A 613 1.48 16.84 6.90
N VAL A 614 1.83 17.55 7.96
CA VAL A 614 2.75 17.09 8.99
C VAL A 614 2.09 17.24 10.35
N LEU A 615 2.08 16.18 11.13
CA LEU A 615 1.77 16.22 12.56
C LEU A 615 3.03 15.88 13.35
N GLY A 616 3.50 16.80 14.20
CA GLY A 616 4.63 16.59 15.10
C GLY A 616 4.20 16.57 16.58
N ILE A 617 4.48 15.47 17.28
CA ILE A 617 4.23 15.33 18.72
C ILE A 617 5.44 14.73 19.43
N SER A 618 5.52 14.86 20.75
CA SER A 618 6.52 14.17 21.55
C SER A 618 6.23 12.66 21.63
N LYS A 619 7.26 11.86 21.91
CA LYS A 619 7.08 10.41 22.10
C LYS A 619 6.15 10.09 23.28
N THR A 620 6.17 10.91 24.32
CA THR A 620 5.28 10.79 25.49
C THR A 620 3.82 10.95 25.09
N GLU A 621 3.49 12.02 24.36
CA GLU A 621 2.11 12.27 23.87
C GLU A 621 1.64 11.14 22.95
N ASN A 622 2.51 10.66 22.06
CA ASN A 622 2.21 9.50 21.22
C ASN A 622 1.92 8.23 22.05
N THR A 623 2.57 8.08 23.21
CA THR A 623 2.34 6.94 24.11
C THR A 623 0.96 7.03 24.76
N PHE A 624 0.46 8.23 25.09
CA PHE A 624 -0.90 8.41 25.58
C PHE A 624 -1.94 7.96 24.56
N LEU A 625 -1.75 8.34 23.29
CA LEU A 625 -2.60 7.88 22.19
C LEU A 625 -2.54 6.36 22.05
N GLN A 626 -1.34 5.77 22.02
CA GLN A 626 -1.19 4.32 21.90
C GLN A 626 -1.82 3.53 23.06
N ALA A 627 -1.89 4.09 24.26
CA ALA A 627 -2.50 3.42 25.42
C ALA A 627 -3.99 3.12 25.21
N VAL A 628 -4.71 4.02 24.53
CA VAL A 628 -6.14 3.87 24.20
C VAL A 628 -6.41 2.63 23.35
N LEU A 629 -5.51 2.34 22.40
CA LEU A 629 -5.65 1.19 21.50
C LEU A 629 -5.71 -0.16 22.25
N GLY A 630 -5.03 -0.26 23.39
CA GLY A 630 -5.01 -1.47 24.21
C GLY A 630 -6.29 -1.69 25.01
N VAL A 631 -7.04 -0.61 25.31
CA VAL A 631 -8.27 -0.64 26.11
C VAL A 631 -9.46 -1.01 25.23
N ASP A 632 -9.61 -0.33 24.09
CA ASP A 632 -10.80 -0.46 23.24
C ASP A 632 -10.69 -1.56 22.17
N ASN A 633 -9.50 -2.18 22.04
CA ASN A 633 -9.21 -3.23 21.07
C ASN A 633 -9.62 -2.84 19.63
N PHE A 634 -9.42 -1.56 19.30
CA PHE A 634 -9.78 -1.01 18.01
C PHE A 634 -9.00 -1.67 16.87
N LYS A 635 -9.74 -1.96 15.80
CA LYS A 635 -9.16 -2.36 14.52
C LYS A 635 -9.04 -1.13 13.64
N ASN A 636 -8.05 -1.15 12.75
CA ASN A 636 -7.82 -0.08 11.78
C ASN A 636 -7.81 1.35 12.39
N PRO A 637 -7.03 1.60 13.46
CA PRO A 637 -7.04 2.90 14.13
C PRO A 637 -6.44 4.00 13.24
N ARG A 638 -6.95 5.22 13.40
CA ARG A 638 -6.46 6.46 12.77
C ARG A 638 -6.37 7.57 13.79
N LEU A 639 -5.48 8.54 13.54
CA LEU A 639 -5.46 9.79 14.29
C LEU A 639 -6.63 10.66 13.88
N PHE A 640 -7.25 11.31 14.84
CA PHE A 640 -8.43 12.15 14.64
C PHE A 640 -8.28 13.49 15.38
N LEU A 641 -8.71 14.59 14.78
CA LEU A 641 -8.70 15.93 15.37
C LEU A 641 -10.10 16.32 15.83
N VAL A 642 -10.21 16.60 17.13
CA VAL A 642 -11.43 17.20 17.68
C VAL A 642 -11.19 18.70 17.82
N ASP A 643 -11.91 19.50 17.04
CA ASP A 643 -11.89 20.96 17.19
C ASP A 643 -12.48 21.35 18.55
N LEU A 644 -11.69 22.07 19.36
CA LEU A 644 -12.11 22.54 20.67
C LEU A 644 -12.97 23.81 20.60
N PHE A 645 -13.05 24.45 19.43
CA PHE A 645 -13.80 25.70 19.19
C PHE A 645 -14.61 25.65 17.88
N PRO A 646 -15.53 24.67 17.70
CA PRO A 646 -16.25 24.43 16.44
C PRO A 646 -17.19 25.58 16.02
N GLY A 647 -17.45 26.55 16.91
CA GLY A 647 -18.25 27.74 16.61
C GLY A 647 -17.43 28.97 16.20
N ALA A 648 -16.11 28.95 16.36
CA ALA A 648 -15.22 30.05 16.02
C ALA A 648 -14.25 29.72 14.88
N ASN A 649 -14.00 28.44 14.59
CA ASN A 649 -13.10 27.84 13.58
C ASN A 649 -11.64 28.36 13.58
N GLN A 650 -11.34 29.50 14.18
CA GLN A 650 -10.04 30.16 14.26
C GLN A 650 -9.98 31.03 15.54
N LEU A 651 -8.86 30.96 16.24
CA LEU A 651 -8.50 31.81 17.36
C LEU A 651 -7.52 32.88 16.88
N ILE A 652 -7.56 34.06 17.50
CA ILE A 652 -6.63 35.15 17.20
C ILE A 652 -5.91 35.53 18.49
N SER A 653 -4.62 35.29 18.55
CA SER A 653 -3.77 35.66 19.69
C SER A 653 -3.62 37.18 19.81
N GLU A 654 -3.15 37.67 20.95
CA GLU A 654 -2.99 39.12 21.20
C GLU A 654 -2.02 39.81 20.22
N ASP A 655 -1.06 39.07 19.68
CA ASP A 655 -0.11 39.52 18.67
C ASP A 655 -0.66 39.44 17.23
N GLY A 656 -1.90 38.99 17.07
CA GLY A 656 -2.62 38.94 15.79
C GLY A 656 -2.42 37.67 14.99
N THR A 657 -1.75 36.65 15.53
CA THR A 657 -1.60 35.34 14.85
C THR A 657 -2.92 34.59 14.87
N VAL A 658 -3.36 34.14 13.69
CA VAL A 658 -4.56 33.31 13.54
C VAL A 658 -4.13 31.85 13.65
N TYR A 659 -4.75 31.08 14.55
CA TYR A 659 -4.42 29.67 14.76
C TYR A 659 -5.66 28.85 15.13
N GLN A 660 -5.52 27.54 15.06
CA GLN A 660 -6.51 26.55 15.49
C GLN A 660 -5.94 25.65 16.55
N LYS A 661 -6.81 25.13 17.41
CA LYS A 661 -6.46 24.30 18.56
C LYS A 661 -7.37 23.08 18.58
N PHE A 662 -6.74 21.90 18.55
CA PHE A 662 -7.42 20.62 18.50
C PHE A 662 -6.99 19.73 19.66
N GLN A 663 -7.87 18.85 20.08
CA GLN A 663 -7.52 17.68 20.87
C GLN A 663 -7.27 16.51 19.90
N LEU A 664 -6.07 15.96 19.93
CA LEU A 664 -5.70 14.79 19.14
C LEU A 664 -6.18 13.53 19.84
N THR A 665 -6.93 12.71 19.13
CA THR A 665 -7.57 11.49 19.64
C THR A 665 -7.43 10.35 18.63
N ILE A 666 -8.03 9.20 18.93
CA ILE A 666 -8.03 8.03 18.03
C ILE A 666 -9.45 7.70 17.62
N VAL A 667 -9.61 7.34 16.34
CA VAL A 667 -10.81 6.71 15.82
C VAL A 667 -10.52 5.29 15.35
N GLY A 668 -11.41 4.34 15.64
CA GLY A 668 -11.22 2.94 15.28
C GLY A 668 -12.51 2.18 15.00
N GLU A 669 -12.36 1.01 14.41
CA GLU A 669 -13.44 0.04 14.22
C GLU A 669 -13.57 -0.79 15.51
N GLY A 670 -14.75 -0.73 16.13
CA GLY A 670 -15.10 -1.54 17.29
C GLY A 670 -15.36 -3.01 16.93
N THR A 671 -15.93 -3.76 17.87
CA THR A 671 -16.06 -5.22 17.71
C THR A 671 -17.07 -5.59 16.63
N ASN A 672 -18.16 -4.83 16.51
CA ASN A 672 -19.21 -5.07 15.51
C ASN A 672 -19.02 -4.23 14.23
N GLY A 673 -17.91 -3.49 14.13
CA GLY A 673 -17.60 -2.63 12.99
C GLY A 673 -18.12 -1.20 13.09
N GLU A 674 -18.70 -0.83 14.23
CA GLU A 674 -19.01 0.56 14.57
C GLU A 674 -17.74 1.42 14.56
N LEU A 675 -17.84 2.64 14.03
CA LEU A 675 -16.73 3.60 14.05
C LEU A 675 -16.93 4.53 15.25
N SER A 676 -15.93 4.59 16.13
CA SER A 676 -16.04 5.36 17.38
C SER A 676 -14.71 6.02 17.75
N LEU A 677 -14.83 7.15 18.45
CA LEU A 677 -13.71 7.91 18.98
C LEU A 677 -13.34 7.40 20.37
N ALA A 678 -12.04 7.41 20.67
CA ALA A 678 -11.52 7.06 21.98
C ALA A 678 -10.40 8.01 22.40
N TYR A 679 -10.59 8.60 23.59
CA TYR A 679 -9.77 9.68 24.11
C TYR A 679 -8.69 9.15 25.05
N PRO A 680 -7.46 9.69 24.99
CA PRO A 680 -6.43 9.38 25.98
C PRO A 680 -6.80 9.93 27.36
N ASP A 681 -6.30 9.30 28.43
CA ASP A 681 -6.47 9.79 29.81
C ASP A 681 -5.85 11.19 30.02
N GLU A 682 -4.76 11.47 29.30
CA GLU A 682 -4.07 12.75 29.28
C GLU A 682 -4.25 13.39 27.90
N ASP A 683 -4.80 14.61 27.87
CA ASP A 683 -5.10 15.32 26.63
C ASP A 683 -3.84 15.62 25.82
N VAL A 684 -3.86 15.28 24.54
CA VAL A 684 -2.83 15.68 23.58
C VAL A 684 -3.35 16.86 22.78
N ILE A 685 -2.85 18.05 23.08
CA ILE A 685 -3.27 19.30 22.42
C ILE A 685 -2.33 19.61 21.27
N VAL A 686 -2.91 19.86 20.10
CA VAL A 686 -2.17 20.25 18.89
C VAL A 686 -2.69 21.56 18.33
N TYR A 687 -1.77 22.33 17.78
CA TYR A 687 -2.01 23.64 17.20
C TYR A 687 -1.74 23.60 15.70
N SER A 688 -2.42 24.45 14.92
CA SER A 688 -2.08 24.70 13.53
C SER A 688 -2.31 26.16 13.16
N ILE A 689 -1.44 26.72 12.32
CA ILE A 689 -1.57 28.08 11.78
C ILE A 689 -1.98 28.01 10.29
N ASP A 690 -1.57 26.97 9.58
CA ASP A 690 -1.67 26.84 8.13
C ASP A 690 -2.52 25.64 7.67
N LEU A 691 -3.07 24.84 8.59
CA LEU A 691 -3.78 23.59 8.32
C LEU A 691 -2.94 22.56 7.53
N LYS A 692 -1.61 22.71 7.55
CA LYS A 692 -0.63 21.81 6.95
C LYS A 692 0.31 21.26 8.00
N SER A 693 0.78 22.11 8.91
CA SER A 693 1.56 21.74 10.06
C SER A 693 0.68 21.73 11.30
N TYR A 694 0.55 20.56 11.89
CA TYR A 694 -0.05 20.31 13.18
C TYR A 694 1.07 19.98 14.15
N PHE A 695 1.07 20.57 15.34
CA PHE A 695 2.16 20.34 16.29
C PHE A 695 1.70 20.49 17.72
N SER A 696 2.22 19.65 18.61
CA SER A 696 2.13 19.91 20.04
C SER A 696 3.16 20.96 20.47
N LYS A 697 2.91 21.59 21.62
CA LYS A 697 3.88 22.53 22.21
C LYS A 697 5.23 21.85 22.46
N ALA A 698 5.20 20.65 23.05
CA ALA A 698 6.42 19.91 23.37
C ALA A 698 7.28 19.65 22.12
N TYR A 699 6.64 19.38 20.98
CA TYR A 699 7.32 19.21 19.70
C TYR A 699 7.92 20.53 19.18
N SER A 700 7.14 21.62 19.19
CA SER A 700 7.54 22.86 18.52
C SER A 700 8.54 23.71 19.29
N ASP A 701 8.63 23.55 20.62
CA ASP A 701 9.59 24.27 21.48
C ASP A 701 11.05 24.13 21.01
N TYR A 702 11.38 23.05 20.30
CA TYR A 702 12.75 22.72 19.89
C TYR A 702 12.93 22.57 18.36
N ILE A 703 11.92 22.90 17.56
CA ILE A 703 12.08 23.03 16.11
C ILE A 703 12.98 24.22 15.81
N LYS A 704 13.90 24.06 14.86
CA LYS A 704 14.76 25.15 14.38
C LYS A 704 14.22 25.66 13.05
N SER A 705 14.16 26.99 12.91
CA SER A 705 13.91 27.60 11.61
C SER A 705 15.13 27.39 10.71
N GLU A 706 14.90 26.97 9.47
CA GLU A 706 15.94 26.94 8.44
C GLU A 706 15.98 28.32 7.75
N GLN A 707 17.02 29.12 8.04
CA GLN A 707 17.20 30.39 7.35
C GLN A 707 17.60 30.14 5.89
N ILE A 708 16.69 30.43 4.96
CA ILE A 708 17.04 30.51 3.54
C ILE A 708 17.89 31.78 3.37
N GLN A 709 19.16 31.64 3.01
CA GLN A 709 19.92 32.76 2.47
C GLN A 709 19.25 33.17 1.15
N SER A 710 18.42 34.21 1.19
CA SER A 710 18.00 34.90 -0.02
C SER A 710 19.26 35.38 -0.74
N LEU A 711 19.56 34.83 -1.92
CA LEU A 711 20.50 35.45 -2.84
C LEU A 711 19.91 36.82 -3.21
N TYR A 712 20.30 37.86 -2.48
CA TYR A 712 20.15 39.22 -2.95
C TYR A 712 20.99 39.32 -4.23
N LEU A 713 20.31 39.43 -5.38
CA LEU A 713 20.95 39.93 -6.58
C LEU A 713 21.23 41.40 -6.28
N ASP A 714 22.47 41.71 -5.86
CA ASP A 714 22.96 43.08 -5.84
C ASP A 714 23.00 43.57 -7.30
N LEU A 715 21.88 44.12 -7.76
CA LEU A 715 21.83 45.01 -8.89
C LEU A 715 22.45 46.33 -8.44
N GLU A 716 23.79 46.37 -8.38
CA GLU A 716 24.53 47.62 -8.50
C GLU A 716 24.28 48.17 -9.92
N ILE A 717 23.18 48.91 -10.08
CA ILE A 717 23.03 49.87 -11.15
C ILE A 717 23.91 51.07 -10.77
N SER A 718 25.15 51.09 -11.25
CA SER A 718 25.92 52.33 -11.27
C SER A 718 25.35 53.24 -12.38
N LEU A 719 24.81 54.39 -11.97
CA LEU A 719 24.38 55.50 -12.84
C LEU A 719 25.51 56.07 -13.70
#